data_AF-A0A5D8YM49-F1
#
_entry.id   AF-A0A5D8YM49-F1
#
_cell.length_a   1.000
_cell.length_b   1.000
_cell.length_c   1.000
_cell.angle_alpha   90.00
_cell.angle_beta   90.00
_cell.angle_gamma   90.00
#
_symmetry.space_group_name_H-M   'P 1'
#
loop_
_entity.id
_entity.type
_entity.pdbx_description
1 polymer ?
#
loop_
_entity_poly.entity_id
_entity_poly.type
_entity_poly.pdbx_seq_one_letter_code
_entity_poly.pdbx_strand_id
1 'polypeptide(L)'
;MNKVLLSLIIICLLTSSCFYAMAQTAASATWALTANHNAIVTGNITASAGQLEGLNHYDYISGGERTIPPGNSWPAQTAPDSTRFLQYRVAPVNGNNLLVDEIKIALSFNSSGAARANLSWSTDSVHFTSITPDFWLTSSSTPTEYTFSDLNITVQSGKTLYFRISPYTTGVINSRYLVTKGITISGTTTTAPVANWQLTANQQVTTSGDITAGAQTVTGLSVYSYISGNKGQQVTDGTGTWPAETGPNSNRYLQYTVSPTSGKALTVTDISLYLSFNSSSAARAQLAYSTDGIHFEQLGAPVTLSSGTDATLLTRSDLDIDVPEGKTLYLRVFPWTTASISGKYLVSKNVTVSGYARSVPVATWALTANQSATVSGNIAATDQALTGLTVNNYIPGNGGQRLLPSGGIWPAETGPNNSRYVLYTVSPVAGNNFTVNQITVPLSFNSSGYGHVRISWSLDNVSYTNLVADQPLASGSVPHSYTFDNLNIEIPTGKTLYLKVSPWTGALISDGRYLVSRNVVISGLTEPFRQVAFPGAEGGGRFAKGGRGGSVYYVTNLNDSGPGSLRDAVSQPFRTVLFKVSGTIELQSRINIIKDNITIAGQTAPGDGICLKKWGIAIKANNIIIRYIRLRPGDPAHTDLDAMGNGFGVPLTHPYSNIIIDHCSLSWSTDEIGSFYAVSDFTLQWSLLSESLYYSYHHKTTGGDHTGHGYGGIWGGQNASFHHNLLASNTNRNPRFSGSLATMQPELEYVDFRNNVIYNWGGSSYGGEGGHINMVNNYYKPGPATTGSAFCTIGNHRHRILSYTTYSINTSGDTVRGGKFYIKGNYVPGYSCVTEASDTDDNNWTYGVYPDANGTSQDVINARVDTPFPYTPVTTQTAENAYLLVTDSAGAILPRRDTLDRRIIRETRTGTATYADTSYHPAGISNPSGIIDSQETVGGWPALNSTTYPNDSDNDGMPDWWEAKINGGGTDSTSVNATSYADDGYTMLEKYLNAIPSPDKPVTFEQINGTHLSGDAVSVDFTIDWAKDQFKFALYRSTDDSTFTKITEIFPDINKTRYVITDLSAPAGLVYYKVGSYRSDGSGNTVYSDVITVNTDDLLVLNLVADSSKNATAVKNQADVKKLVVYPNPVNSLLTVNHSNANASAEIIIYTRDGKQLYRQTLQQGVTQTQVGTASLASGVYILELNNVTAKQQIMFVKR
;
A
#
# COMPACT_ATOMS: atom_id res chain seq x y z
N MET A 1 -61.47 29.81 -38.92
CA MET A 1 -60.62 29.79 -40.13
C MET A 1 -59.31 30.49 -39.82
N ASN A 2 -58.19 29.86 -40.19
CA ASN A 2 -56.81 30.35 -40.18
C ASN A 2 -56.06 30.45 -38.83
N LYS A 3 -55.98 29.35 -38.06
CA LYS A 3 -54.78 28.97 -37.27
C LYS A 3 -54.61 27.44 -37.15
N VAL A 4 -55.03 26.68 -38.17
CA VAL A 4 -54.89 25.20 -38.25
C VAL A 4 -53.61 24.78 -38.98
N LEU A 5 -52.77 25.73 -39.42
CA LEU A 5 -51.58 25.44 -40.24
C LEU A 5 -50.23 25.53 -39.49
N LEU A 6 -50.21 25.75 -38.17
CA LEU A 6 -48.95 25.84 -37.40
C LEU A 6 -48.75 24.71 -36.37
N SER A 7 -49.68 23.76 -36.29
CA SER A 7 -49.64 22.64 -35.34
C SER A 7 -49.17 21.31 -35.93
N LEU A 8 -48.66 21.31 -37.17
CA LEU A 8 -48.14 20.09 -37.85
C LEU A 8 -46.63 20.10 -38.14
N ILE A 9 -45.87 21.12 -37.71
CA ILE A 9 -44.40 21.20 -37.95
C ILE A 9 -43.56 21.10 -36.65
N ILE A 10 -44.20 20.94 -35.48
CA ILE A 10 -43.50 20.75 -34.19
C ILE A 10 -43.95 19.44 -33.52
N ILE A 11 -43.93 18.33 -34.29
CA ILE A 11 -44.01 16.94 -33.78
C ILE A 11 -42.95 16.10 -34.52
N CYS A 12 -41.72 16.62 -34.65
CA CYS A 12 -40.58 15.87 -35.23
C CYS A 12 -39.21 16.22 -34.60
N LEU A 13 -39.16 16.84 -33.41
CA LEU A 13 -37.90 17.13 -32.69
C LEU A 13 -37.91 16.63 -31.24
N LEU A 14 -38.54 15.47 -31.01
CA LEU A 14 -38.25 14.59 -29.87
C LEU A 14 -37.68 13.29 -30.44
N THR A 15 -36.49 13.37 -31.04
CA THR A 15 -35.64 12.18 -31.09
C THR A 15 -35.13 11.97 -29.68
N SER A 16 -35.75 11.01 -29.00
CA SER A 16 -35.11 10.18 -27.99
C SER A 16 -33.62 10.07 -28.28
N SER A 17 -32.77 10.73 -27.49
CA SER A 17 -31.39 10.30 -27.31
C SER A 17 -31.47 8.96 -26.58
N CYS A 18 -31.80 7.92 -27.35
CA CYS A 18 -31.57 6.55 -26.97
C CYS A 18 -30.08 6.48 -26.64
N PHE A 19 -29.77 6.36 -25.35
CA PHE A 19 -28.47 5.89 -24.90
C PHE A 19 -28.25 4.54 -25.57
N TYR A 20 -27.46 4.49 -26.65
CA TYR A 20 -26.83 3.26 -27.09
C TYR A 20 -25.70 2.95 -26.10
N ALA A 21 -26.05 2.57 -24.87
CA ALA A 21 -25.17 1.71 -24.11
C ALA A 21 -25.23 0.35 -24.82
N MET A 22 -24.15 -0.06 -25.49
CA MET A 22 -24.10 -1.41 -26.05
C MET A 22 -24.24 -2.40 -24.89
N ALA A 23 -25.24 -3.27 -24.96
CA ALA A 23 -25.56 -4.21 -23.89
C ALA A 23 -24.41 -5.20 -23.69
N GLN A 24 -23.94 -5.35 -22.44
CA GLN A 24 -23.12 -6.49 -22.05
C GLN A 24 -23.88 -7.76 -22.41
N THR A 25 -23.23 -8.66 -23.14
CA THR A 25 -23.84 -9.93 -23.54
C THR A 25 -23.26 -11.04 -22.68
N ALA A 26 -24.10 -11.77 -21.96
CA ALA A 26 -23.66 -12.94 -21.21
C ALA A 26 -23.03 -13.96 -22.16
N ALA A 27 -21.92 -14.55 -21.76
CA ALA A 27 -21.19 -15.55 -22.53
C ALA A 27 -20.78 -16.71 -21.63
N SER A 28 -20.79 -17.92 -22.17
CA SER A 28 -20.36 -19.11 -21.43
C SER A 28 -19.82 -20.19 -22.36
N ALA A 29 -18.76 -20.86 -21.93
CA ALA A 29 -18.20 -22.05 -22.56
C ALA A 29 -18.34 -23.23 -21.60
N THR A 30 -19.05 -24.27 -22.03
CA THR A 30 -19.33 -25.47 -21.21
C THR A 30 -18.75 -26.70 -21.91
N TRP A 31 -17.90 -27.45 -21.21
CA TRP A 31 -17.40 -28.75 -21.66
C TRP A 31 -18.21 -29.86 -20.99
N ALA A 32 -19.26 -30.32 -21.69
CA ALA A 32 -20.08 -31.44 -21.27
C ALA A 32 -19.34 -32.79 -21.47
N LEU A 33 -19.74 -33.82 -20.70
CA LEU A 33 -19.24 -35.20 -20.81
C LEU A 33 -19.65 -35.82 -22.17
N THR A 34 -18.92 -35.48 -23.23
CA THR A 34 -19.06 -36.06 -24.56
C THR A 34 -17.70 -36.57 -25.03
N ALA A 35 -17.71 -37.60 -25.87
CA ALA A 35 -16.52 -38.36 -26.28
C ALA A 35 -15.38 -37.56 -26.95
N ASN A 36 -15.58 -36.28 -27.24
CA ASN A 36 -14.67 -35.45 -28.03
C ASN A 36 -14.15 -34.18 -27.29
N HIS A 37 -14.52 -33.97 -26.02
CA HIS A 37 -14.16 -32.77 -25.23
C HIS A 37 -14.44 -31.41 -25.90
N ASN A 38 -15.41 -31.34 -26.81
CA ASN A 38 -15.75 -30.08 -27.46
C ASN A 38 -16.53 -29.18 -26.50
N ALA A 39 -16.24 -27.87 -26.54
CA ALA A 39 -17.00 -26.87 -25.83
C ALA A 39 -18.33 -26.59 -26.53
N ILE A 40 -19.39 -26.39 -25.76
CA ILE A 40 -20.62 -25.72 -26.19
C ILE A 40 -20.51 -24.28 -25.72
N VAL A 41 -20.62 -23.33 -26.66
CA VAL A 41 -20.49 -21.90 -26.37
C VAL A 41 -21.81 -21.15 -26.52
N THR A 42 -22.01 -20.14 -25.69
CA THR A 42 -23.06 -19.11 -25.83
C THR A 42 -22.41 -17.72 -25.73
N GLY A 43 -23.03 -16.71 -26.35
CA GLY A 43 -22.46 -15.35 -26.42
C GLY A 43 -21.33 -15.21 -27.43
N ASN A 44 -20.64 -14.06 -27.42
CA ASN A 44 -19.59 -13.73 -28.39
C ASN A 44 -18.22 -14.28 -28.00
N ILE A 45 -18.13 -15.59 -27.78
CA ILE A 45 -16.88 -16.29 -27.47
C ILE A 45 -16.68 -17.52 -28.36
N THR A 46 -15.44 -17.99 -28.39
CA THR A 46 -15.02 -19.25 -28.97
C THR A 46 -14.30 -20.05 -27.90
N ALA A 47 -14.37 -21.38 -27.97
CA ALA A 47 -13.66 -22.25 -27.05
C ALA A 47 -13.18 -23.50 -27.80
N SER A 48 -11.97 -23.95 -27.48
CA SER A 48 -11.39 -25.16 -28.06
C SER A 48 -11.78 -26.41 -27.27
N ALA A 49 -11.54 -27.58 -27.84
CA ALA A 49 -11.60 -28.81 -27.08
C ALA A 49 -10.62 -28.78 -25.89
N GLY A 50 -10.98 -29.47 -24.80
CA GLY A 50 -10.11 -29.66 -23.65
C GLY A 50 -8.85 -30.44 -24.03
N GLN A 51 -7.68 -30.00 -23.54
CA GLN A 51 -6.39 -30.63 -23.78
C GLN A 51 -5.92 -31.36 -22.52
N LEU A 52 -5.42 -32.58 -22.70
CA LEU A 52 -4.70 -33.33 -21.68
C LEU A 52 -3.20 -33.27 -22.00
N GLU A 53 -2.38 -32.87 -21.03
CA GLU A 53 -0.92 -32.92 -21.11
C GLU A 53 -0.41 -33.77 -19.94
N GLY A 54 0.48 -34.73 -20.21
CA GLY A 54 0.96 -35.66 -19.17
C GLY A 54 -0.13 -36.55 -18.53
N LEU A 55 -1.32 -36.61 -19.14
CA LEU A 55 -2.48 -37.41 -18.74
C LEU A 55 -3.08 -38.10 -19.96
N ASN A 56 -3.58 -39.32 -19.76
CA ASN A 56 -4.37 -40.07 -20.73
C ASN A 56 -5.82 -40.15 -20.28
N HIS A 57 -6.74 -40.04 -21.23
CA HIS A 57 -8.13 -40.44 -21.05
C HIS A 57 -8.19 -41.96 -20.79
N TYR A 58 -8.97 -42.37 -19.79
CA TYR A 58 -9.19 -43.79 -19.48
C TYR A 58 -10.56 -44.27 -19.97
N ASP A 59 -11.63 -43.68 -19.46
CA ASP A 59 -13.01 -43.87 -19.93
C ASP A 59 -13.96 -42.76 -19.40
N TYR A 60 -15.23 -42.86 -19.80
CA TYR A 60 -16.33 -42.05 -19.25
C TYR A 60 -17.22 -42.91 -18.35
N ILE A 61 -17.48 -42.44 -17.13
CA ILE A 61 -18.44 -43.04 -16.20
C ILE A 61 -19.60 -42.07 -15.94
N SER A 62 -20.69 -42.55 -15.33
CA SER A 62 -21.83 -41.69 -14.93
C SER A 62 -21.41 -40.48 -14.06
N GLY A 63 -20.34 -40.67 -13.28
CA GLY A 63 -19.74 -39.64 -12.43
C GLY A 63 -18.86 -38.59 -13.13
N GLY A 64 -18.29 -38.85 -14.31
CA GLY A 64 -17.32 -37.94 -14.93
C GLY A 64 -16.36 -38.61 -15.91
N GLU A 65 -15.44 -37.83 -16.47
CA GLU A 65 -14.30 -38.32 -17.25
C GLU A 65 -13.20 -38.80 -16.29
N ARG A 66 -12.64 -39.99 -16.53
CA ARG A 66 -11.49 -40.48 -15.77
C ARG A 66 -10.19 -40.28 -16.55
N THR A 67 -9.22 -39.63 -15.90
CA THR A 67 -7.88 -39.40 -16.45
C THR A 67 -6.78 -39.92 -15.51
N ILE A 68 -5.65 -40.32 -16.08
CA ILE A 68 -4.51 -40.93 -15.37
C ILE A 68 -3.19 -40.67 -16.10
N PRO A 69 -2.03 -40.58 -15.42
CA PRO A 69 -0.74 -40.45 -16.09
C PRO A 69 -0.38 -41.66 -16.96
N PRO A 70 0.46 -41.47 -17.99
CA PRO A 70 1.06 -42.57 -18.74
C PRO A 70 1.73 -43.59 -17.78
N GLY A 71 1.46 -44.88 -17.99
CA GLY A 71 1.96 -45.95 -17.11
C GLY A 71 1.04 -46.33 -15.95
N ASN A 72 -0.17 -45.76 -15.87
CA ASN A 72 -1.22 -46.10 -14.90
C ASN A 72 -0.83 -45.90 -13.41
N SER A 73 0.14 -45.00 -13.16
CA SER A 73 0.66 -44.70 -11.83
C SER A 73 0.87 -43.21 -11.65
N TRP A 74 0.41 -42.68 -10.52
CA TRP A 74 0.66 -41.30 -10.11
C TRP A 74 1.99 -41.23 -9.34
N PRO A 75 2.93 -40.37 -9.74
CA PRO A 75 4.19 -40.21 -9.04
C PRO A 75 4.03 -39.41 -7.74
N ALA A 76 4.89 -39.68 -6.75
CA ALA A 76 4.96 -38.87 -5.54
C ALA A 76 5.58 -37.50 -5.84
N GLN A 77 4.89 -36.42 -5.45
CA GLN A 77 5.30 -35.05 -5.70
C GLN A 77 4.90 -34.13 -4.54
N THR A 78 5.69 -33.08 -4.33
CA THR A 78 5.44 -32.06 -3.32
C THR A 78 4.70 -30.84 -3.87
N ALA A 79 4.57 -30.72 -5.20
CA ALA A 79 3.91 -29.62 -5.90
C ALA A 79 3.36 -30.09 -7.26
N PRO A 80 2.45 -29.32 -7.89
CA PRO A 80 1.96 -29.61 -9.24
C PRO A 80 3.09 -29.67 -10.27
N ASP A 81 2.96 -30.61 -11.21
CA ASP A 81 3.89 -30.80 -12.32
C ASP A 81 3.46 -29.92 -13.51
N SER A 82 4.35 -29.04 -13.98
CA SER A 82 4.06 -28.14 -15.10
C SER A 82 3.80 -28.87 -16.42
N THR A 83 4.10 -30.16 -16.50
CA THR A 83 3.87 -31.03 -17.66
C THR A 83 2.66 -31.95 -17.51
N ARG A 84 1.93 -31.89 -16.38
CA ARG A 84 0.74 -32.72 -16.14
C ARG A 84 -0.47 -31.87 -15.77
N PHE A 85 -1.36 -31.66 -16.73
CA PHE A 85 -2.55 -30.84 -16.52
C PHE A 85 -3.70 -31.16 -17.50
N LEU A 86 -4.89 -30.70 -17.14
CA LEU A 86 -6.00 -30.50 -18.06
C LEU A 86 -6.09 -29.02 -18.37
N GLN A 87 -6.27 -28.64 -19.63
CA GLN A 87 -6.34 -27.25 -20.06
C GLN A 87 -7.57 -26.97 -20.91
N TYR A 88 -8.28 -25.91 -20.58
CA TYR A 88 -9.44 -25.39 -21.29
C TYR A 88 -9.13 -23.99 -21.82
N ARG A 89 -9.59 -23.67 -23.03
CA ARG A 89 -9.28 -22.39 -23.67
C ARG A 89 -10.55 -21.67 -24.09
N VAL A 90 -10.65 -20.40 -23.75
CA VAL A 90 -11.75 -19.51 -24.15
C VAL A 90 -11.17 -18.23 -24.72
N ALA A 91 -11.66 -17.80 -25.87
CA ALA A 91 -11.29 -16.53 -26.48
C ALA A 91 -12.55 -15.75 -26.86
N PRO A 92 -12.62 -14.43 -26.64
CA PRO A 92 -13.69 -13.63 -27.22
C PRO A 92 -13.64 -13.70 -28.75
N VAL A 93 -14.79 -13.64 -29.40
CA VAL A 93 -14.87 -13.44 -30.86
C VAL A 93 -14.18 -12.11 -31.19
N ASN A 94 -13.35 -12.10 -32.23
CA ASN A 94 -12.57 -10.92 -32.62
C ASN A 94 -13.46 -9.66 -32.70
N GLY A 95 -13.00 -8.57 -32.08
CA GLY A 95 -13.78 -7.33 -31.88
C GLY A 95 -14.50 -7.25 -30.53
N ASN A 96 -14.40 -8.27 -29.66
CA ASN A 96 -14.98 -8.26 -28.32
C ASN A 96 -13.89 -8.49 -27.26
N ASN A 97 -14.12 -7.95 -26.07
CA ASN A 97 -13.42 -8.34 -24.85
C ASN A 97 -14.34 -9.27 -24.05
N LEU A 98 -13.77 -10.21 -23.29
CA LEU A 98 -14.49 -11.09 -22.38
C LEU A 98 -14.04 -10.79 -20.95
N LEU A 99 -14.96 -10.39 -20.09
CA LEU A 99 -14.76 -10.36 -18.64
C LEU A 99 -15.29 -11.67 -18.06
N VAL A 100 -14.40 -12.56 -17.64
CA VAL A 100 -14.75 -13.83 -16.99
C VAL A 100 -15.08 -13.55 -15.53
N ASP A 101 -16.30 -13.85 -15.13
CA ASP A 101 -16.79 -13.66 -13.76
C ASP A 101 -16.76 -14.96 -12.96
N GLU A 102 -16.98 -16.10 -13.61
CA GLU A 102 -17.14 -17.38 -12.91
C GLU A 102 -16.52 -18.56 -13.68
N ILE A 103 -15.89 -19.46 -12.92
CA ILE A 103 -15.47 -20.79 -13.38
C ILE A 103 -16.11 -21.83 -12.46
N LYS A 104 -16.85 -22.77 -13.05
CA LYS A 104 -17.42 -23.94 -12.37
C LYS A 104 -16.74 -25.21 -12.83
N ILE A 105 -16.48 -26.11 -11.89
CA ILE A 105 -15.91 -27.41 -12.18
C ILE A 105 -16.20 -28.41 -11.08
N ALA A 106 -16.44 -29.67 -11.44
CA ALA A 106 -16.47 -30.76 -10.48
C ALA A 106 -15.22 -31.65 -10.55
N LEU A 107 -14.57 -31.89 -9.42
CA LEU A 107 -13.36 -32.71 -9.28
C LEU A 107 -13.49 -33.75 -8.15
N SER A 108 -12.91 -34.93 -8.36
CA SER A 108 -12.60 -35.90 -7.29
C SER A 108 -11.44 -36.79 -7.70
N PHE A 109 -10.91 -37.56 -6.75
CA PHE A 109 -9.91 -38.57 -7.03
C PHE A 109 -10.46 -39.94 -6.61
N ASN A 110 -10.56 -40.86 -7.57
CA ASN A 110 -11.29 -42.10 -7.39
C ASN A 110 -10.68 -42.95 -6.26
N SER A 111 -11.43 -43.08 -5.15
CA SER A 111 -11.15 -43.99 -4.04
C SER A 111 -9.75 -43.83 -3.41
N SER A 112 -9.20 -42.60 -3.38
CA SER A 112 -8.04 -42.20 -2.58
C SER A 112 -8.10 -40.71 -2.22
N GLY A 113 -7.79 -40.37 -0.96
CA GLY A 113 -7.74 -38.97 -0.48
C GLY A 113 -6.36 -38.32 -0.61
N ALA A 114 -5.40 -38.99 -1.23
CA ALA A 114 -3.99 -38.58 -1.27
C ALA A 114 -3.62 -37.71 -2.50
N ALA A 115 -4.62 -37.20 -3.23
CA ALA A 115 -4.42 -36.34 -4.39
C ALA A 115 -4.81 -34.88 -4.10
N ARG A 116 -4.04 -33.96 -4.66
CA ARG A 116 -4.27 -32.51 -4.62
C ARG A 116 -4.44 -31.97 -6.04
N ALA A 117 -5.06 -30.82 -6.16
CA ALA A 117 -5.16 -30.09 -7.43
C ALA A 117 -4.86 -28.60 -7.24
N ASN A 118 -4.15 -28.03 -8.19
CA ASN A 118 -4.05 -26.58 -8.38
C ASN A 118 -4.91 -26.17 -9.57
N LEU A 119 -5.68 -25.09 -9.41
CA LEU A 119 -6.45 -24.48 -10.49
C LEU A 119 -5.84 -23.13 -10.79
N SER A 120 -5.50 -22.86 -12.04
CA SER A 120 -4.80 -21.65 -12.45
C SER A 120 -5.24 -21.15 -13.81
N TRP A 121 -4.99 -19.88 -14.12
CA TRP A 121 -5.30 -19.28 -15.41
C TRP A 121 -4.13 -18.46 -15.97
N SER A 122 -4.13 -18.23 -17.27
CA SER A 122 -3.17 -17.38 -17.99
C SER A 122 -3.82 -16.78 -19.23
N THR A 123 -3.32 -15.65 -19.72
CA THR A 123 -3.68 -15.08 -21.04
C THR A 123 -2.55 -15.19 -22.08
N ASP A 124 -1.37 -15.65 -21.67
CA ASP A 124 -0.17 -15.75 -22.51
C ASP A 124 0.34 -17.19 -22.71
N SER A 125 -0.32 -18.16 -22.09
CA SER A 125 -0.01 -19.61 -22.10
C SER A 125 1.27 -20.03 -21.37
N VAL A 126 1.99 -19.10 -20.76
CA VAL A 126 3.30 -19.32 -20.11
C VAL A 126 3.22 -19.05 -18.60
N HIS A 127 2.69 -17.89 -18.21
CA HIS A 127 2.64 -17.47 -16.81
C HIS A 127 1.24 -17.71 -16.24
N PHE A 128 1.13 -18.67 -15.32
CA PHE A 128 -0.13 -19.08 -14.72
C PHE A 128 -0.32 -18.50 -13.31
N THR A 129 -1.47 -17.87 -13.10
CA THR A 129 -1.95 -17.35 -11.83
C THR A 129 -2.91 -18.35 -11.20
N SER A 130 -2.63 -18.84 -9.99
CA SER A 130 -3.54 -19.74 -9.29
C SER A 130 -4.83 -19.01 -8.88
N ILE A 131 -5.98 -19.66 -9.12
CA ILE A 131 -7.31 -19.21 -8.69
C ILE A 131 -7.53 -19.53 -7.22
N THR A 132 -6.94 -20.63 -6.75
CA THR A 132 -7.03 -21.09 -5.36
C THR A 132 -5.73 -21.79 -4.97
N PRO A 133 -5.35 -21.81 -3.68
CA PRO A 133 -4.31 -22.69 -3.18
C PRO A 133 -4.59 -24.17 -3.49
N ASP A 134 -3.55 -24.98 -3.47
CA ASP A 134 -3.65 -26.42 -3.69
C ASP A 134 -4.57 -27.07 -2.65
N PHE A 135 -5.67 -27.69 -3.09
CA PHE A 135 -6.63 -28.34 -2.19
C PHE A 135 -6.68 -29.85 -2.40
N TRP A 136 -7.11 -30.56 -1.37
CA TRP A 136 -7.30 -32.01 -1.42
C TRP A 136 -8.54 -32.37 -2.23
N LEU A 137 -8.38 -33.35 -3.11
CA LEU A 137 -9.50 -33.91 -3.85
C LEU A 137 -10.27 -34.91 -2.99
N THR A 138 -11.59 -34.91 -3.11
CA THR A 138 -12.44 -35.87 -2.42
C THR A 138 -12.21 -37.29 -2.95
N SER A 139 -12.11 -38.26 -2.03
CA SER A 139 -11.91 -39.68 -2.34
C SER A 139 -13.23 -40.32 -2.81
N SER A 140 -13.64 -40.06 -4.05
CA SER A 140 -14.96 -40.42 -4.57
C SER A 140 -14.92 -40.73 -6.07
N SER A 141 -15.85 -41.56 -6.55
CA SER A 141 -16.12 -41.73 -7.98
C SER A 141 -17.09 -40.67 -8.54
N THR A 142 -17.70 -39.90 -7.65
CA THR A 142 -18.60 -38.78 -7.96
C THR A 142 -17.90 -37.48 -7.57
N PRO A 143 -17.58 -36.60 -8.54
CA PRO A 143 -16.84 -35.38 -8.29
C PRO A 143 -17.65 -34.34 -7.52
N THR A 144 -16.95 -33.59 -6.66
CA THR A 144 -17.49 -32.47 -5.89
C THR A 144 -17.42 -31.20 -6.74
N GLU A 145 -18.50 -30.43 -6.79
CA GLU A 145 -18.54 -29.16 -7.53
C GLU A 145 -17.84 -28.04 -6.76
N TYR A 146 -17.05 -27.26 -7.49
CA TYR A 146 -16.36 -26.06 -7.06
C TYR A 146 -16.80 -24.91 -7.96
N THR A 147 -17.26 -23.82 -7.34
CA THR A 147 -17.61 -22.59 -8.05
C THR A 147 -16.65 -21.49 -7.62
N PHE A 148 -15.98 -20.89 -8.59
CA PHE A 148 -15.09 -19.75 -8.39
C PHE A 148 -15.74 -18.55 -9.05
N SER A 149 -16.38 -17.69 -8.27
CA SER A 149 -17.03 -16.46 -8.73
C SER A 149 -16.08 -15.26 -8.54
N ASP A 150 -16.50 -14.10 -9.05
CA ASP A 150 -15.81 -12.81 -8.91
C ASP A 150 -14.37 -12.78 -9.46
N LEU A 151 -14.08 -13.61 -10.46
CA LEU A 151 -12.72 -13.78 -10.99
C LEU A 151 -12.19 -12.54 -11.72
N ASN A 152 -13.09 -11.76 -12.33
CA ASN A 152 -12.79 -10.52 -13.07
C ASN A 152 -11.63 -10.63 -14.07
N ILE A 153 -11.45 -11.79 -14.70
CA ILE A 153 -10.36 -12.01 -15.65
C ILE A 153 -10.75 -11.38 -16.98
N THR A 154 -10.02 -10.34 -17.39
CA THR A 154 -10.25 -9.68 -18.68
C THR A 154 -9.42 -10.34 -19.77
N VAL A 155 -10.10 -10.92 -20.74
CA VAL A 155 -9.52 -11.50 -21.97
C VAL A 155 -9.79 -10.54 -23.10
N GLN A 156 -8.74 -9.89 -23.60
CA GLN A 156 -8.84 -8.91 -24.66
C GLN A 156 -9.16 -9.56 -26.01
N SER A 157 -9.73 -8.78 -26.93
CA SER A 157 -9.92 -9.18 -28.32
C SER A 157 -8.64 -9.77 -28.92
N GLY A 158 -8.73 -10.99 -29.48
CA GLY A 158 -7.59 -11.70 -30.07
C GLY A 158 -6.67 -12.41 -29.08
N LYS A 159 -6.87 -12.26 -27.76
CA LYS A 159 -6.19 -13.06 -26.73
C LYS A 159 -7.03 -14.28 -26.35
N THR A 160 -6.45 -15.17 -25.55
CA THR A 160 -7.10 -16.42 -25.12
C THR A 160 -6.85 -16.64 -23.64
N LEU A 161 -7.90 -16.94 -22.89
CA LEU A 161 -7.79 -17.49 -21.55
C LEU A 161 -7.38 -18.95 -21.63
N TYR A 162 -6.33 -19.32 -20.90
CA TYR A 162 -5.93 -20.68 -20.63
C TYR A 162 -6.26 -20.98 -19.18
N PHE A 163 -7.20 -21.90 -18.93
CA PHE A 163 -7.52 -22.39 -17.59
C PHE A 163 -6.94 -23.80 -17.41
N ARG A 164 -6.15 -24.03 -16.36
CA ARG A 164 -5.47 -25.29 -16.07
C ARG A 164 -5.92 -25.90 -14.75
N ILE A 165 -6.00 -27.22 -14.75
CA ILE A 165 -6.13 -28.08 -13.56
C ILE A 165 -4.89 -28.95 -13.51
N SER A 166 -4.08 -28.79 -12.48
CA SER A 166 -2.80 -29.50 -12.33
C SER A 166 -2.88 -30.45 -11.12
N PRO A 167 -3.26 -31.72 -11.35
CA PRO A 167 -3.35 -32.72 -10.29
C PRO A 167 -1.98 -33.31 -9.92
N TYR A 168 -1.77 -33.59 -8.63
CA TYR A 168 -0.60 -34.32 -8.15
C TYR A 168 -0.92 -35.13 -6.89
N THR A 169 -0.05 -36.07 -6.55
CA THR A 169 -0.20 -36.96 -5.40
C THR A 169 1.05 -36.92 -4.53
N THR A 170 0.90 -36.90 -3.21
CA THR A 170 2.04 -36.83 -2.28
C THR A 170 2.76 -38.17 -2.08
N GLY A 171 2.16 -39.26 -2.56
CA GLY A 171 2.75 -40.59 -2.60
C GLY A 171 2.53 -41.25 -3.97
N VAL A 172 3.16 -42.39 -4.21
CA VAL A 172 2.94 -43.16 -5.44
C VAL A 172 1.60 -43.88 -5.35
N ILE A 173 0.71 -43.65 -6.33
CA ILE A 173 -0.65 -44.24 -6.35
C ILE A 173 -0.91 -44.94 -7.67
N ASN A 174 -1.13 -46.25 -7.61
CA ASN A 174 -1.42 -47.07 -8.78
C ASN A 174 -2.93 -47.20 -9.03
N SER A 175 -3.33 -47.23 -10.31
CA SER A 175 -4.70 -47.60 -10.74
C SER A 175 -5.83 -46.74 -10.14
N ARG A 176 -5.54 -45.47 -9.81
CA ARG A 176 -6.54 -44.47 -9.41
C ARG A 176 -6.62 -43.35 -10.44
N TYR A 177 -7.75 -42.66 -10.49
CA TYR A 177 -8.10 -41.74 -11.57
C TYR A 177 -8.52 -40.39 -11.01
N LEU A 178 -8.09 -39.31 -11.65
CA LEU A 178 -8.74 -38.03 -11.50
C LEU A 178 -10.10 -38.10 -12.23
N VAL A 179 -11.17 -37.67 -11.57
CA VAL A 179 -12.51 -37.62 -12.14
C VAL A 179 -12.92 -36.15 -12.31
N THR A 180 -13.20 -35.73 -13.55
CA THR A 180 -13.60 -34.36 -13.88
C THR A 180 -15.00 -34.33 -14.51
N LYS A 181 -15.80 -33.30 -14.20
CA LYS A 181 -17.14 -33.12 -14.78
C LYS A 181 -17.56 -31.64 -14.78
N GLY A 182 -18.36 -31.26 -15.78
CA GLY A 182 -19.13 -30.01 -15.76
C GLY A 182 -18.28 -28.74 -15.72
N ILE A 183 -17.24 -28.66 -16.57
CA ILE A 183 -16.41 -27.46 -16.65
C ILE A 183 -17.19 -26.38 -17.38
N THR A 184 -17.41 -25.25 -16.73
CA THR A 184 -18.07 -24.07 -17.31
C THR A 184 -17.23 -22.84 -16.99
N ILE A 185 -16.95 -22.02 -18.00
CA ILE A 185 -16.34 -20.70 -17.85
C ILE A 185 -17.38 -19.70 -18.35
N SER A 186 -17.84 -18.79 -17.49
CA SER A 186 -18.81 -17.76 -17.83
C SER A 186 -18.30 -16.35 -17.59
N GLY A 187 -18.97 -15.41 -18.22
CA GLY A 187 -18.61 -14.01 -18.17
C GLY A 187 -19.55 -13.13 -18.98
N THR A 188 -19.11 -11.91 -19.22
CA THR A 188 -19.78 -10.97 -20.11
C THR A 188 -18.84 -10.53 -21.21
N THR A 189 -19.34 -10.46 -22.43
CA THR A 189 -18.62 -9.85 -23.55
C THR A 189 -19.08 -8.42 -23.79
N THR A 190 -18.12 -7.56 -24.07
CA THR A 190 -18.34 -6.18 -24.52
C THR A 190 -17.63 -5.95 -25.85
N THR A 191 -18.20 -5.10 -26.69
CA THR A 191 -17.53 -4.66 -27.92
C THR A 191 -16.24 -3.93 -27.52
N ALA A 192 -15.11 -4.36 -28.08
CA ALA A 192 -13.82 -3.75 -27.77
C ALA A 192 -13.80 -2.28 -28.26
N PRO A 193 -13.35 -1.34 -27.42
CA PRO A 193 -12.97 0.00 -27.85
C PRO A 193 -11.96 -0.02 -28.99
N VAL A 194 -12.38 0.45 -30.15
CA VAL A 194 -11.50 0.62 -31.32
C VAL A 194 -11.85 1.92 -32.01
N ALA A 195 -10.90 2.83 -32.14
CA ALA A 195 -10.99 3.99 -33.01
C ALA A 195 -10.10 3.75 -34.24
N ASN A 196 -10.68 3.80 -35.43
CA ASN A 196 -10.00 3.46 -36.67
C ASN A 196 -10.19 4.56 -37.72
N TRP A 197 -9.08 5.17 -38.13
CA TRP A 197 -9.00 6.11 -39.23
C TRP A 197 -8.43 5.39 -40.45
N GLN A 198 -9.28 5.00 -41.39
CA GLN A 198 -8.86 4.31 -42.62
C GLN A 198 -8.01 5.20 -43.56
N LEU A 199 -8.14 6.53 -43.43
CA LEU A 199 -7.40 7.53 -44.22
C LEU A 199 -7.51 7.35 -45.75
N THR A 200 -8.63 6.80 -46.23
CA THR A 200 -8.93 6.58 -47.66
C THR A 200 -9.81 7.68 -48.28
N ALA A 201 -10.63 8.38 -47.47
CA ALA A 201 -11.35 9.60 -47.83
C ALA A 201 -11.85 10.33 -46.56
N ASN A 202 -11.89 11.67 -46.58
CA ASN A 202 -12.62 12.53 -45.62
C ASN A 202 -12.26 12.47 -44.12
N GLN A 203 -11.11 11.92 -43.73
CA GLN A 203 -10.60 11.90 -42.33
C GLN A 203 -11.58 11.32 -41.29
N GLN A 204 -12.63 10.62 -41.74
CA GLN A 204 -13.68 10.10 -40.87
C GLN A 204 -13.15 8.92 -40.06
N VAL A 205 -13.43 8.96 -38.76
CA VAL A 205 -13.13 7.88 -37.83
C VAL A 205 -14.34 6.97 -37.72
N THR A 206 -14.10 5.66 -37.71
CA THR A 206 -15.10 4.69 -37.24
C THR A 206 -14.73 4.27 -35.84
N THR A 207 -15.69 4.31 -34.92
CA THR A 207 -15.51 3.84 -33.55
C THR A 207 -16.36 2.60 -33.27
N SER A 208 -15.85 1.72 -32.43
CA SER A 208 -16.60 0.66 -31.76
C SER A 208 -16.32 0.67 -30.26
N GLY A 209 -17.23 0.09 -29.47
CA GLY A 209 -17.11 0.05 -28.01
C GLY A 209 -17.41 1.39 -27.33
N ASP A 210 -17.11 1.47 -26.03
CA ASP A 210 -17.43 2.60 -25.13
C ASP A 210 -16.44 3.78 -25.28
N ILE A 211 -16.24 4.24 -26.52
CA ILE A 211 -15.38 5.37 -26.86
C ILE A 211 -16.00 6.28 -27.92
N THR A 212 -15.54 7.53 -27.93
CA THR A 212 -15.72 8.48 -29.01
C THR A 212 -14.35 8.88 -29.55
N ALA A 213 -14.28 9.33 -30.80
CA ALA A 213 -13.03 9.76 -31.40
C ALA A 213 -13.26 10.97 -32.30
N GLY A 214 -12.26 11.84 -32.38
CA GLY A 214 -12.29 13.00 -33.26
C GLY A 214 -11.80 12.67 -34.67
N ALA A 215 -12.16 13.52 -35.63
CA ALA A 215 -11.48 13.53 -36.93
C ALA A 215 -9.99 13.86 -36.74
N GLN A 216 -9.15 13.35 -37.63
CA GLN A 216 -7.73 13.68 -37.62
C GLN A 216 -7.55 15.20 -37.78
N THR A 217 -6.66 15.79 -36.96
CA THR A 217 -6.18 17.16 -37.18
C THR A 217 -4.75 17.15 -37.67
N VAL A 218 -4.40 18.17 -38.45
CA VAL A 218 -3.07 18.32 -39.07
C VAL A 218 -2.57 19.71 -38.72
N THR A 219 -1.37 19.81 -38.15
CA THR A 219 -0.77 21.08 -37.71
C THR A 219 0.60 21.22 -38.35
N GLY A 220 0.88 22.40 -38.94
CA GLY A 220 2.13 22.70 -39.65
C GLY A 220 2.45 21.77 -40.84
N LEU A 221 1.45 21.04 -41.31
CA LEU A 221 1.50 20.11 -42.43
C LEU A 221 0.27 20.37 -43.32
N SER A 222 0.27 19.87 -44.54
CA SER A 222 -0.85 20.01 -45.47
C SER A 222 -1.18 18.69 -46.15
N VAL A 223 -2.47 18.34 -46.17
CA VAL A 223 -2.94 17.17 -46.90
C VAL A 223 -2.87 17.49 -48.40
N TYR A 224 -2.07 16.73 -49.13
CA TYR A 224 -1.88 16.94 -50.57
C TYR A 224 -2.92 16.18 -51.39
N SER A 225 -3.10 14.89 -51.11
CA SER A 225 -4.07 14.06 -51.81
C SER A 225 -4.48 12.82 -50.99
N TYR A 226 -5.58 12.20 -51.39
CA TYR A 226 -5.94 10.83 -51.01
C TYR A 226 -5.84 9.97 -52.26
N ILE A 227 -5.09 8.87 -52.19
CA ILE A 227 -4.94 7.97 -53.34
C ILE A 227 -5.97 6.85 -53.23
N SER A 228 -6.74 6.63 -54.30
CA SER A 228 -7.71 5.54 -54.38
C SER A 228 -7.04 4.16 -54.27
N GLY A 229 -7.72 3.20 -53.65
CA GLY A 229 -7.19 1.86 -53.37
C GLY A 229 -6.40 1.78 -52.05
N ASN A 230 -5.39 0.92 -51.99
CA ASN A 230 -4.69 0.57 -50.74
C ASN A 230 -3.62 1.57 -50.25
N LYS A 231 -3.57 2.81 -50.78
CA LYS A 231 -2.39 3.71 -50.69
C LYS A 231 -2.49 4.93 -49.75
N GLY A 232 -3.62 5.15 -49.07
CA GLY A 232 -3.73 6.07 -47.91
C GLY A 232 -3.68 7.58 -48.20
N GLN A 233 -3.42 8.37 -47.15
CA GLN A 233 -3.32 9.83 -47.15
C GLN A 233 -1.89 10.28 -47.45
N GLN A 234 -1.73 11.28 -48.33
CA GLN A 234 -0.45 11.95 -48.59
C GLN A 234 -0.40 13.33 -47.94
N VAL A 235 0.69 13.59 -47.20
CA VAL A 235 0.89 14.82 -46.42
C VAL A 235 2.23 15.47 -46.81
N THR A 236 2.24 16.79 -46.98
CA THR A 236 3.43 17.63 -47.16
C THR A 236 3.68 18.51 -45.93
N ASP A 237 4.83 19.17 -45.92
CA ASP A 237 5.17 20.23 -44.97
C ASP A 237 4.42 21.57 -45.22
N GLY A 238 3.54 21.62 -46.24
CA GLY A 238 2.83 22.84 -46.65
C GLY A 238 3.61 23.78 -47.56
N THR A 239 4.93 23.63 -47.71
CA THR A 239 5.76 24.48 -48.58
C THR A 239 6.22 23.78 -49.86
N GLY A 240 6.11 22.45 -49.90
CA GLY A 240 6.55 21.62 -51.03
C GLY A 240 8.01 21.15 -50.92
N THR A 241 8.75 21.58 -49.89
CA THR A 241 10.12 21.14 -49.60
C THR A 241 10.31 20.89 -48.11
N TRP A 242 10.45 19.61 -47.74
CA TRP A 242 10.76 19.21 -46.38
C TRP A 242 12.15 19.74 -45.97
N PRO A 243 12.28 20.44 -44.82
CA PRO A 243 13.56 20.92 -44.33
C PRO A 243 14.42 19.79 -43.74
N ALA A 244 15.74 19.98 -43.75
CA ALA A 244 16.65 19.11 -43.01
C ALA A 244 16.57 19.41 -41.51
N GLU A 245 16.32 18.41 -40.69
CA GLU A 245 16.15 18.54 -39.25
C GLU A 245 16.88 17.42 -38.50
N THR A 246 17.29 17.71 -37.27
CA THR A 246 17.94 16.75 -36.37
C THR A 246 16.94 15.96 -35.52
N GLY A 247 15.65 16.33 -35.53
CA GLY A 247 14.61 15.69 -34.72
C GLY A 247 13.19 16.16 -35.07
N PRO A 248 12.17 15.63 -34.35
CA PRO A 248 10.78 15.99 -34.58
C PRO A 248 10.51 17.48 -34.33
N ASN A 249 9.63 18.06 -35.14
CA ASN A 249 9.21 19.45 -35.00
C ASN A 249 7.88 19.53 -34.27
N SER A 250 7.85 20.15 -33.08
CA SER A 250 6.65 20.21 -32.23
C SER A 250 5.46 20.92 -32.88
N ASN A 251 5.69 21.72 -33.92
CA ASN A 251 4.66 22.43 -34.66
C ASN A 251 4.19 21.67 -35.92
N ARG A 252 4.76 20.49 -36.22
CA ARG A 252 4.40 19.68 -37.40
C ARG A 252 4.00 18.26 -37.02
N TYR A 253 2.70 18.00 -37.02
CA TYR A 253 2.17 16.69 -36.64
C TYR A 253 0.80 16.37 -37.23
N LEU A 254 0.52 15.07 -37.29
CA LEU A 254 -0.82 14.51 -37.42
C LEU A 254 -1.32 14.18 -36.01
N GLN A 255 -2.56 14.53 -35.67
CA GLN A 255 -3.15 14.22 -34.37
C GLN A 255 -4.47 13.46 -34.53
N TYR A 256 -4.67 12.50 -33.62
CA TYR A 256 -5.85 11.66 -33.50
C TYR A 256 -6.32 11.73 -32.04
N THR A 257 -7.62 11.78 -31.80
CA THR A 257 -8.15 11.86 -30.43
C THR A 257 -9.13 10.73 -30.14
N VAL A 258 -9.04 10.17 -28.93
CA VAL A 258 -9.96 9.14 -28.42
C VAL A 258 -10.35 9.49 -27.00
N SER A 259 -11.64 9.48 -26.69
CA SER A 259 -12.17 9.75 -25.35
C SER A 259 -13.11 8.61 -24.95
N PRO A 260 -13.05 8.08 -23.71
CA PRO A 260 -14.08 7.17 -23.23
C PRO A 260 -15.46 7.86 -23.23
N THR A 261 -16.52 7.08 -23.39
CA THR A 261 -17.89 7.59 -23.21
C THR A 261 -18.14 7.95 -21.73
N SER A 262 -19.16 8.75 -21.44
CA SER A 262 -19.49 9.13 -20.06
C SER A 262 -19.77 7.89 -19.18
N GLY A 263 -19.28 7.90 -17.95
CA GLY A 263 -19.30 6.79 -17.00
C GLY A 263 -18.20 5.74 -17.23
N LYS A 264 -17.26 5.99 -18.14
CA LYS A 264 -16.21 5.04 -18.53
C LYS A 264 -14.82 5.68 -18.43
N ALA A 265 -13.84 4.85 -18.12
CA ALA A 265 -12.41 5.11 -18.36
C ALA A 265 -11.91 4.12 -19.41
N LEU A 266 -10.88 4.49 -20.16
CA LEU A 266 -10.31 3.68 -21.24
C LEU A 266 -8.85 3.35 -20.90
N THR A 267 -8.48 2.09 -20.96
CA THR A 267 -7.08 1.67 -21.00
C THR A 267 -6.74 1.32 -22.43
N VAL A 268 -5.78 2.02 -23.03
CA VAL A 268 -5.30 1.76 -24.39
C VAL A 268 -4.15 0.78 -24.36
N THR A 269 -4.31 -0.31 -25.11
CA THR A 269 -3.40 -1.46 -25.13
C THR A 269 -2.58 -1.52 -26.40
N ASP A 270 -3.17 -1.06 -27.51
CA ASP A 270 -2.52 -1.12 -28.81
C ASP A 270 -2.78 0.14 -29.62
N ILE A 271 -1.71 0.59 -30.28
CA ILE A 271 -1.74 1.65 -31.28
C ILE A 271 -1.05 1.12 -32.52
N SER A 272 -1.72 1.17 -33.66
CA SER A 272 -1.14 0.79 -34.94
C SER A 272 -1.42 1.80 -36.03
N LEU A 273 -0.49 1.93 -36.98
CA LEU A 273 -0.65 2.77 -38.16
C LEU A 273 0.34 2.37 -39.23
N TYR A 274 0.01 2.65 -40.48
CA TYR A 274 0.94 2.44 -41.59
C TYR A 274 1.60 3.75 -41.96
N LEU A 275 2.93 3.78 -42.04
CA LEU A 275 3.70 4.95 -42.46
C LEU A 275 4.74 4.60 -43.55
N SER A 276 4.94 5.51 -44.50
CA SER A 276 6.11 5.54 -45.39
C SER A 276 6.40 6.94 -45.87
N PHE A 277 7.53 7.12 -46.56
CA PHE A 277 7.89 8.38 -47.18
C PHE A 277 8.29 8.13 -48.63
N ASN A 278 7.68 8.84 -49.57
CA ASN A 278 7.81 8.47 -50.98
C ASN A 278 9.26 8.66 -51.50
N SER A 279 9.91 7.56 -51.86
CA SER A 279 11.22 7.55 -52.52
C SER A 279 12.36 8.27 -51.77
N SER A 280 12.35 8.30 -50.43
CA SER A 280 13.51 8.72 -49.62
C SER A 280 13.55 7.97 -48.28
N SER A 281 14.74 7.55 -47.86
CA SER A 281 15.02 6.91 -46.57
C SER A 281 15.45 7.89 -45.48
N ALA A 282 15.54 9.19 -45.78
CA ALA A 282 15.94 10.23 -44.83
C ALA A 282 14.82 10.63 -43.86
N ALA A 283 13.59 10.15 -44.09
CA ALA A 283 12.45 10.49 -43.25
C ALA A 283 12.39 9.64 -41.97
N ARG A 284 11.92 10.27 -40.90
CA ARG A 284 11.72 9.68 -39.58
C ARG A 284 10.34 10.09 -39.07
N ALA A 285 9.77 9.31 -38.17
CA ALA A 285 8.56 9.69 -37.44
C ALA A 285 8.66 9.28 -35.96
N GLN A 286 8.13 10.15 -35.09
CA GLN A 286 7.95 9.89 -33.67
C GLN A 286 6.46 9.82 -33.37
N LEU A 287 6.03 8.74 -32.72
CA LEU A 287 4.68 8.65 -32.16
C LEU A 287 4.74 9.15 -30.73
N ALA A 288 3.74 9.91 -30.29
CA ALA A 288 3.62 10.31 -28.90
C ALA A 288 2.15 10.43 -28.51
N TYR A 289 1.83 10.31 -27.23
CA TYR A 289 0.48 10.46 -26.73
C TYR A 289 0.40 11.46 -25.57
N SER A 290 -0.79 11.94 -25.26
CA SER A 290 -1.05 12.84 -24.13
C SER A 290 -2.47 12.61 -23.61
N THR A 291 -2.73 12.83 -22.33
CA THR A 291 -4.09 12.82 -21.75
C THR A 291 -4.58 14.22 -21.35
N ASP A 292 -3.71 15.23 -21.37
CA ASP A 292 -4.01 16.63 -21.10
C ASP A 292 -3.96 17.53 -22.35
N GLY A 293 -3.44 17.00 -23.47
CA GLY A 293 -3.31 17.69 -24.75
C GLY A 293 -2.13 18.67 -24.81
N ILE A 294 -1.31 18.75 -23.75
CA ILE A 294 -0.21 19.69 -23.58
C ILE A 294 1.12 18.92 -23.54
N HIS A 295 1.21 17.90 -22.68
CA HIS A 295 2.42 17.12 -22.46
C HIS A 295 2.35 15.80 -23.21
N PHE A 296 3.25 15.60 -24.18
CA PHE A 296 3.26 14.42 -25.05
C PHE A 296 4.40 13.45 -24.69
N GLU A 297 4.03 12.26 -24.26
CA GLU A 297 4.91 11.13 -23.96
C GLU A 297 5.21 10.30 -25.21
N GLN A 298 6.47 9.94 -25.42
CA GLN A 298 6.88 9.23 -26.63
C GLN A 298 6.50 7.75 -26.60
N LEU A 299 5.91 7.26 -27.69
CA LEU A 299 5.58 5.84 -27.87
C LEU A 299 6.75 5.10 -28.53
N GLY A 300 7.80 4.85 -27.74
CA GLY A 300 9.04 4.21 -28.17
C GLY A 300 9.93 5.11 -29.04
N ALA A 301 11.04 4.55 -29.52
CA ALA A 301 12.04 5.30 -30.29
C ALA A 301 11.52 5.78 -31.67
N PRO A 302 12.13 6.85 -32.24
CA PRO A 302 11.93 7.27 -33.62
C PRO A 302 12.04 6.14 -34.64
N VAL A 303 11.10 6.09 -35.59
CA VAL A 303 11.08 5.06 -36.63
C VAL A 303 11.62 5.63 -37.93
N THR A 304 12.54 4.90 -38.58
CA THR A 304 12.95 5.17 -39.95
C THR A 304 11.86 4.76 -40.92
N LEU A 305 11.35 5.72 -41.69
CA LEU A 305 10.27 5.46 -42.63
C LEU A 305 10.81 4.75 -43.88
N SER A 306 10.11 3.71 -44.32
CA SER A 306 10.43 2.99 -45.54
C SER A 306 10.28 3.91 -46.76
N SER A 307 11.25 3.85 -47.67
CA SER A 307 11.19 4.59 -48.94
C SER A 307 10.20 3.93 -49.89
N GLY A 308 9.16 4.64 -50.34
CA GLY A 308 8.20 4.11 -51.30
C GLY A 308 6.77 4.62 -51.06
N THR A 309 5.83 4.24 -51.93
CA THR A 309 4.41 4.60 -51.76
C THR A 309 3.62 3.61 -50.90
N ASP A 310 4.21 2.46 -50.59
CA ASP A 310 3.58 1.43 -49.77
C ASP A 310 4.00 1.64 -48.32
N ALA A 311 3.02 1.94 -47.48
CA ALA A 311 3.23 2.22 -46.06
C ALA A 311 3.45 0.93 -45.28
N THR A 312 4.39 0.94 -44.33
CA THR A 312 4.72 -0.22 -43.49
C THR A 312 3.94 -0.14 -42.18
N LEU A 313 3.39 -1.26 -41.72
CA LEU A 313 2.68 -1.34 -40.44
C LEU A 313 3.66 -1.08 -39.29
N LEU A 314 3.33 -0.10 -38.46
CA LEU A 314 3.95 0.19 -37.19
C LEU A 314 2.94 -0.14 -36.10
N THR A 315 3.31 -1.03 -35.19
CA THR A 315 2.48 -1.41 -34.04
C THR A 315 3.22 -1.10 -32.74
N ARG A 316 2.47 -0.62 -31.76
CA ARG A 316 2.82 -0.54 -30.34
C ARG A 316 1.76 -1.34 -29.59
N SER A 317 2.20 -2.37 -28.88
CA SER A 317 1.34 -3.31 -28.15
C SER A 317 1.77 -3.36 -26.69
N ASP A 318 0.96 -4.00 -25.86
CA ASP A 318 1.17 -4.15 -24.41
C ASP A 318 1.35 -2.78 -23.72
N LEU A 319 0.63 -1.78 -24.23
CA LEU A 319 0.54 -0.45 -23.63
C LEU A 319 -0.40 -0.51 -22.41
N ASP A 320 -0.15 0.35 -21.43
CA ASP A 320 -1.01 0.54 -20.26
C ASP A 320 -1.36 2.02 -20.09
N ILE A 321 -1.92 2.61 -21.15
CA ILE A 321 -2.23 4.03 -21.19
C ILE A 321 -3.64 4.25 -20.65
N ASP A 322 -3.73 4.76 -19.43
CA ASP A 322 -4.99 5.08 -18.80
C ASP A 322 -5.53 6.46 -19.19
N VAL A 323 -6.75 6.48 -19.71
CA VAL A 323 -7.53 7.66 -20.06
C VAL A 323 -8.74 7.72 -19.13
N PRO A 324 -8.68 8.53 -18.06
CA PRO A 324 -9.78 8.66 -17.10
C PRO A 324 -11.07 9.18 -17.74
N GLU A 325 -12.20 9.00 -17.05
CA GLU A 325 -13.47 9.60 -17.48
C GLU A 325 -13.34 11.11 -17.67
N GLY A 326 -13.92 11.61 -18.76
CA GLY A 326 -13.86 13.03 -19.12
C GLY A 326 -12.52 13.52 -19.66
N LYS A 327 -11.49 12.66 -19.74
CA LYS A 327 -10.21 12.95 -20.38
C LYS A 327 -10.18 12.44 -21.83
N THR A 328 -9.16 12.85 -22.57
CA THR A 328 -9.00 12.53 -23.99
C THR A 328 -7.57 12.09 -24.22
N LEU A 329 -7.38 10.93 -24.86
CA LEU A 329 -6.12 10.57 -25.47
C LEU A 329 -5.90 11.44 -26.71
N TYR A 330 -4.77 12.12 -26.76
CA TYR A 330 -4.25 12.78 -27.95
C TYR A 330 -3.07 11.96 -28.45
N LEU A 331 -3.21 11.27 -29.57
CA LEU A 331 -2.12 10.57 -30.26
C LEU A 331 -1.57 11.48 -31.36
N ARG A 332 -0.27 11.74 -31.36
CA ARG A 332 0.43 12.53 -32.39
C ARG A 332 1.49 11.72 -33.11
N VAL A 333 1.64 12.01 -34.41
CA VAL A 333 2.73 11.54 -35.27
C VAL A 333 3.51 12.76 -35.74
N PHE A 334 4.79 12.85 -35.36
CA PHE A 334 5.70 13.93 -35.70
C PHE A 334 6.69 13.48 -36.77
N PRO A 335 6.47 13.78 -38.06
CA PRO A 335 7.42 13.47 -39.12
C PRO A 335 8.53 14.51 -39.22
N TRP A 336 9.74 14.08 -39.60
CA TRP A 336 10.83 14.97 -40.01
C TRP A 336 11.75 14.28 -41.02
N THR A 337 12.64 15.05 -41.65
CA THR A 337 13.63 14.53 -42.59
C THR A 337 15.03 14.97 -42.19
N THR A 338 16.01 14.07 -42.25
CA THR A 338 17.41 14.39 -41.93
C THR A 338 18.15 15.12 -43.05
N ALA A 339 17.49 15.35 -44.20
CA ALA A 339 18.00 16.08 -45.35
C ALA A 339 16.87 16.89 -45.99
N SER A 340 17.20 17.99 -46.67
CA SER A 340 16.19 18.80 -47.35
C SER A 340 15.71 18.09 -48.62
N ILE A 341 14.40 17.91 -48.75
CA ILE A 341 13.79 17.05 -49.77
C ILE A 341 12.54 17.71 -50.38
N SER A 342 12.60 18.00 -51.68
CA SER A 342 11.49 18.60 -52.43
C SER A 342 10.59 17.58 -53.13
N GLY A 343 9.29 17.89 -53.25
CA GLY A 343 8.33 17.11 -54.03
C GLY A 343 7.98 15.73 -53.46
N LYS A 344 8.19 15.54 -52.15
CA LYS A 344 7.93 14.29 -51.42
C LYS A 344 6.82 14.43 -50.38
N TYR A 345 6.26 13.29 -49.97
CA TYR A 345 5.07 13.13 -49.15
C TYR A 345 5.31 12.07 -48.08
N LEU A 346 4.85 12.36 -46.87
CA LEU A 346 4.54 11.35 -45.87
C LEU A 346 3.27 10.63 -46.33
N VAL A 347 3.27 9.30 -46.29
CA VAL A 347 2.10 8.47 -46.55
C VAL A 347 1.65 7.86 -45.21
N SER A 348 0.37 8.03 -44.87
CA SER A 348 -0.26 7.45 -43.67
C SER A 348 -1.52 6.68 -44.01
N LYS A 349 -1.76 5.52 -43.37
CA LYS A 349 -2.95 4.68 -43.59
C LYS A 349 -3.36 3.93 -42.32
N ASN A 350 -4.66 3.66 -42.17
CA ASN A 350 -5.26 2.76 -41.16
C ASN A 350 -4.70 2.96 -39.74
N VAL A 351 -4.85 4.18 -39.22
CA VAL A 351 -4.48 4.45 -37.82
C VAL A 351 -5.55 3.82 -36.94
N THR A 352 -5.14 3.00 -35.98
CA THR A 352 -6.03 2.29 -35.07
C THR A 352 -5.53 2.48 -33.65
N VAL A 353 -6.44 2.85 -32.75
CA VAL A 353 -6.25 2.86 -31.31
C VAL A 353 -7.24 1.86 -30.73
N SER A 354 -6.77 0.88 -29.97
CA SER A 354 -7.62 -0.12 -29.33
C SER A 354 -7.26 -0.35 -27.87
N GLY A 355 -8.24 -0.84 -27.11
CA GLY A 355 -8.10 -1.06 -25.69
C GLY A 355 -9.33 -1.69 -25.06
N TYR A 356 -9.56 -1.40 -23.78
CA TYR A 356 -10.78 -1.78 -23.08
C TYR A 356 -11.30 -0.65 -22.20
N ALA A 357 -12.63 -0.58 -22.08
CA ALA A 357 -13.30 0.42 -21.29
C ALA A 357 -13.78 -0.20 -19.99
N ARG A 358 -13.51 0.49 -18.87
CA ARG A 358 -13.96 0.11 -17.52
C ARG A 358 -15.00 1.11 -17.04
N SER A 359 -16.00 0.63 -16.32
CA SER A 359 -16.98 1.52 -15.66
C SER A 359 -16.29 2.27 -14.52
N VAL A 360 -16.50 3.59 -14.42
CA VAL A 360 -16.01 4.38 -13.29
C VAL A 360 -16.94 4.18 -12.10
N PRO A 361 -16.42 3.74 -10.94
CA PRO A 361 -17.22 3.66 -9.74
C PRO A 361 -17.58 5.04 -9.20
N VAL A 362 -18.87 5.28 -9.05
CA VAL A 362 -19.41 6.56 -8.57
C VAL A 362 -20.55 6.30 -7.60
N ALA A 363 -20.49 6.89 -6.41
CA ALA A 363 -21.61 7.00 -5.48
C ALA A 363 -22.15 8.43 -5.52
N THR A 364 -23.44 8.57 -5.80
CA THR A 364 -24.13 9.87 -5.86
C THR A 364 -25.32 9.90 -4.92
N TRP A 365 -25.40 10.96 -4.12
CA TRP A 365 -26.58 11.32 -3.33
C TRP A 365 -27.29 12.48 -4.01
N ALA A 366 -28.09 12.16 -5.02
CA ALA A 366 -28.84 13.15 -5.80
C ALA A 366 -29.93 13.81 -4.95
N LEU A 367 -30.37 15.01 -5.34
CA LEU A 367 -31.46 15.72 -4.66
C LEU A 367 -32.82 14.99 -4.78
N THR A 368 -33.03 13.98 -3.96
CA THR A 368 -34.29 13.24 -3.76
C THR A 368 -34.79 13.43 -2.32
N ALA A 369 -36.08 13.18 -2.07
CA ALA A 369 -36.68 13.36 -0.75
C ALA A 369 -36.04 12.48 0.35
N ASN A 370 -35.43 11.36 -0.05
CA ASN A 370 -34.79 10.41 0.87
C ASN A 370 -33.26 10.49 0.83
N GLN A 371 -32.68 11.25 -0.12
CA GLN A 371 -31.24 11.28 -0.38
C GLN A 371 -30.67 9.85 -0.49
N SER A 372 -31.37 9.01 -1.26
CA SER A 372 -30.92 7.63 -1.45
C SER A 372 -29.68 7.58 -2.32
N ALA A 373 -28.75 6.69 -1.97
CA ALA A 373 -27.51 6.53 -2.72
C ALA A 373 -27.77 5.80 -4.04
N THR A 374 -27.23 6.33 -5.13
CA THR A 374 -27.15 5.63 -6.42
C THR A 374 -25.69 5.33 -6.73
N VAL A 375 -25.39 4.08 -7.08
CA VAL A 375 -24.02 3.63 -7.36
C VAL A 375 -23.86 3.13 -8.80
N SER A 376 -22.66 3.31 -9.34
CA SER A 376 -22.12 2.59 -10.51
C SER A 376 -20.80 1.93 -10.15
N GLY A 377 -20.41 0.88 -10.87
CA GLY A 377 -19.14 0.15 -10.64
C GLY A 377 -19.18 -0.79 -9.42
N ASN A 378 -18.03 -1.35 -9.05
CA ASN A 378 -17.91 -2.35 -7.98
C ASN A 378 -17.85 -1.72 -6.57
N ILE A 379 -18.82 -0.85 -6.26
CA ILE A 379 -18.98 -0.22 -4.94
C ILE A 379 -20.43 -0.33 -4.46
N ALA A 380 -20.60 -0.26 -3.15
CA ALA A 380 -21.86 -0.11 -2.46
C ALA A 380 -21.85 1.20 -1.67
N ALA A 381 -23.01 1.83 -1.50
CA ALA A 381 -23.17 3.03 -0.69
C ALA A 381 -24.51 2.99 0.04
N THR A 382 -24.59 3.62 1.21
CA THR A 382 -25.84 3.74 1.96
C THR A 382 -26.46 5.12 1.78
N ASP A 383 -27.77 5.21 2.01
CA ASP A 383 -28.48 6.48 2.13
C ASP A 383 -27.79 7.38 3.17
N GLN A 384 -27.90 8.70 2.99
CA GLN A 384 -27.25 9.64 3.90
C GLN A 384 -27.79 9.49 5.32
N ALA A 385 -26.93 9.70 6.32
CA ALA A 385 -27.34 9.77 7.72
C ALA A 385 -27.14 11.18 8.28
N LEU A 386 -28.13 11.67 9.03
CA LEU A 386 -28.09 12.96 9.72
C LEU A 386 -27.91 12.73 11.22
N THR A 387 -26.93 13.38 11.83
CA THR A 387 -26.74 13.41 13.29
C THR A 387 -26.86 14.85 13.76
N GLY A 388 -27.76 15.13 14.71
CA GLY A 388 -28.01 16.48 15.23
C GLY A 388 -28.57 17.49 14.22
N LEU A 389 -28.95 17.02 13.02
CA LEU A 389 -29.54 17.79 11.94
C LEU A 389 -30.91 17.20 11.56
N THR A 390 -31.82 18.05 11.09
CA THR A 390 -33.11 17.66 10.53
C THR A 390 -33.30 18.32 9.17
N VAL A 391 -34.01 17.61 8.29
CA VAL A 391 -34.42 18.16 6.99
C VAL A 391 -35.60 19.10 7.22
N ASN A 392 -35.45 20.35 6.81
CA ASN A 392 -36.54 21.32 6.82
C ASN A 392 -37.41 21.18 5.57
N ASN A 393 -36.80 21.26 4.38
CA ASN A 393 -37.47 21.07 3.09
C ASN A 393 -36.46 20.86 1.94
N TYR A 394 -36.99 20.55 0.75
CA TYR A 394 -36.23 20.38 -0.49
C TYR A 394 -36.67 21.42 -1.52
N ILE A 395 -35.71 22.01 -2.24
CA ILE A 395 -36.01 22.94 -3.34
C ILE A 395 -35.50 22.40 -4.68
N PRO A 396 -36.38 22.16 -5.66
CA PRO A 396 -35.98 21.68 -6.99
C PRO A 396 -35.24 22.74 -7.82
N GLY A 397 -34.67 22.34 -8.96
CA GLY A 397 -33.89 23.22 -9.83
C GLY A 397 -32.51 23.52 -9.25
N ASN A 398 -32.16 24.81 -9.12
CA ASN A 398 -30.86 25.24 -8.59
C ASN A 398 -30.76 25.24 -7.06
N GLY A 399 -31.83 24.84 -6.35
CA GLY A 399 -31.86 24.71 -4.90
C GLY A 399 -31.18 23.44 -4.37
N GLY A 400 -31.50 23.07 -3.13
CA GLY A 400 -30.94 21.89 -2.46
C GLY A 400 -31.78 21.43 -1.26
N GLN A 401 -31.27 20.43 -0.56
CA GLN A 401 -31.75 19.98 0.74
C GLN A 401 -31.39 21.04 1.78
N ARG A 402 -32.38 21.47 2.57
CA ARG A 402 -32.18 22.47 3.61
C ARG A 402 -32.16 21.80 4.97
N LEU A 403 -31.03 21.94 5.66
CA LEU A 403 -30.74 21.30 6.93
C LEU A 403 -30.68 22.32 8.07
N LEU A 404 -31.33 22.00 9.17
CA LEU A 404 -31.30 22.76 10.42
C LEU A 404 -30.76 21.88 11.54
N PRO A 405 -30.21 22.46 12.63
CA PRO A 405 -30.00 21.73 13.87
C PRO A 405 -31.34 21.17 14.37
N SER A 406 -31.34 20.02 15.02
CA SER A 406 -32.59 19.39 15.50
C SER A 406 -33.41 20.30 16.44
N GLY A 407 -32.76 21.25 17.13
CA GLY A 407 -33.42 22.28 17.95
C GLY A 407 -33.81 23.57 17.21
N GLY A 408 -33.61 23.65 15.88
CA GLY A 408 -33.95 24.80 15.04
C GLY A 408 -33.03 26.02 15.16
N ILE A 409 -32.09 26.03 16.10
CA ILE A 409 -31.20 27.16 16.41
C ILE A 409 -29.75 26.75 16.14
N TRP A 410 -29.01 27.59 15.41
CA TRP A 410 -27.56 27.44 15.28
C TRP A 410 -26.85 28.14 16.45
N PRO A 411 -26.09 27.42 17.30
CA PRO A 411 -25.27 28.02 18.35
C PRO A 411 -24.06 28.79 17.79
N ALA A 412 -23.58 29.79 18.52
CA ALA A 412 -22.28 30.39 18.27
C ALA A 412 -21.17 29.43 18.71
N GLU A 413 -20.30 29.03 17.79
CA GLU A 413 -19.24 28.06 18.02
C GLU A 413 -17.91 28.59 17.46
N THR A 414 -16.80 28.08 17.97
CA THR A 414 -15.45 28.37 17.46
C THR A 414 -14.92 27.26 16.55
N GLY A 415 -15.77 26.29 16.20
CA GLY A 415 -15.42 25.12 15.41
C GLY A 415 -16.58 24.13 15.30
N PRO A 416 -16.40 23.01 14.55
CA PRO A 416 -17.45 22.05 14.29
C PRO A 416 -17.86 21.26 15.54
N ASN A 417 -19.14 20.91 15.58
CA ASN A 417 -19.74 20.12 16.65
C ASN A 417 -19.72 18.62 16.32
N ASN A 418 -19.09 17.81 17.17
CA ASN A 418 -18.99 16.37 16.95
C ASN A 418 -20.33 15.62 16.92
N SER A 419 -21.41 16.25 17.39
CA SER A 419 -22.78 15.70 17.37
C SER A 419 -23.66 16.30 16.28
N ARG A 420 -23.12 17.10 15.35
CA ARG A 420 -23.89 17.72 14.27
C ARG A 420 -23.19 17.57 12.92
N TYR A 421 -23.62 16.60 12.13
CA TYR A 421 -23.03 16.31 10.83
C TYR A 421 -23.96 15.54 9.90
N VAL A 422 -23.64 15.59 8.61
CA VAL A 422 -24.14 14.66 7.58
C VAL A 422 -23.07 13.60 7.33
N LEU A 423 -23.47 12.33 7.23
CA LEU A 423 -22.59 11.20 7.00
C LEU A 423 -22.98 10.49 5.71
N TYR A 424 -22.00 10.26 4.84
CA TYR A 424 -22.11 9.48 3.62
C TYR A 424 -21.16 8.29 3.71
N THR A 425 -21.58 7.11 3.25
CA THR A 425 -20.73 5.91 3.30
C THR A 425 -20.60 5.21 1.95
N VAL A 426 -19.39 4.74 1.66
CA VAL A 426 -19.07 3.97 0.45
C VAL A 426 -18.14 2.82 0.81
N SER A 427 -18.41 1.63 0.29
CA SER A 427 -17.57 0.44 0.46
C SER A 427 -17.33 -0.21 -0.90
N PRO A 428 -16.15 -0.80 -1.16
CA PRO A 428 -16.00 -1.68 -2.31
C PRO A 428 -16.88 -2.92 -2.16
N VAL A 429 -17.33 -3.48 -3.29
CA VAL A 429 -17.90 -4.82 -3.34
C VAL A 429 -16.82 -5.83 -2.93
N ALA A 430 -17.21 -6.96 -2.32
CA ALA A 430 -16.29 -8.02 -1.91
C ALA A 430 -15.33 -8.40 -3.05
N GLY A 431 -14.06 -8.66 -2.70
CA GLY A 431 -13.02 -8.97 -3.70
C GLY A 431 -12.51 -7.76 -4.51
N ASN A 432 -12.94 -6.53 -4.20
CA ASN A 432 -12.42 -5.31 -4.80
C ASN A 432 -11.83 -4.37 -3.74
N ASN A 433 -10.85 -3.57 -4.13
CA ASN A 433 -10.45 -2.33 -3.47
C ASN A 433 -11.09 -1.14 -4.20
N PHE A 434 -11.34 -0.05 -3.48
CA PHE A 434 -11.83 1.19 -4.06
C PHE A 434 -10.90 2.35 -3.66
N THR A 435 -10.29 3.01 -4.64
CA THR A 435 -9.49 4.21 -4.42
C THR A 435 -10.31 5.42 -4.82
N VAL A 436 -10.64 6.28 -3.85
CA VAL A 436 -11.37 7.53 -4.11
C VAL A 436 -10.40 8.56 -4.67
N ASN A 437 -10.71 9.06 -5.85
CA ASN A 437 -9.91 10.07 -6.55
C ASN A 437 -10.54 11.46 -6.47
N GLN A 438 -11.86 11.54 -6.36
CA GLN A 438 -12.58 12.80 -6.27
C GLN A 438 -13.74 12.72 -5.29
N ILE A 439 -13.91 13.78 -4.50
CA ILE A 439 -15.09 14.01 -3.68
C ILE A 439 -15.61 15.41 -4.02
N THR A 440 -16.91 15.51 -4.35
CA THR A 440 -17.58 16.80 -4.58
C THR A 440 -18.73 16.95 -3.59
N VAL A 441 -18.69 18.02 -2.79
CA VAL A 441 -19.71 18.34 -1.78
C VAL A 441 -20.26 19.76 -2.01
N PRO A 442 -21.38 19.91 -2.75
CA PRO A 442 -21.99 21.21 -2.95
C PRO A 442 -22.71 21.73 -1.69
N LEU A 443 -22.27 22.88 -1.17
CA LEU A 443 -22.80 23.48 0.06
C LEU A 443 -23.02 25.00 -0.06
N SER A 444 -24.00 25.54 0.65
CA SER A 444 -24.12 26.97 0.96
C SER A 444 -24.80 27.17 2.31
N PHE A 445 -24.73 28.39 2.85
CA PHE A 445 -25.49 28.77 4.03
C PHE A 445 -26.41 29.94 3.67
N ASN A 446 -27.71 29.83 3.98
CA ASN A 446 -28.67 30.84 3.57
C ASN A 446 -28.34 32.22 4.17
N SER A 447 -28.16 33.21 3.29
CA SER A 447 -28.17 34.66 3.57
C SER A 447 -27.30 35.12 4.76
N SER A 448 -26.22 34.40 5.08
CA SER A 448 -25.32 34.68 6.20
C SER A 448 -23.87 34.40 5.82
N GLY A 449 -22.95 35.25 6.27
CA GLY A 449 -21.51 34.99 6.20
C GLY A 449 -20.95 34.22 7.41
N TYR A 450 -21.81 33.82 8.36
CA TYR A 450 -21.37 33.17 9.61
C TYR A 450 -21.18 31.65 9.49
N GLY A 451 -21.59 31.03 8.38
CA GLY A 451 -21.56 29.58 8.21
C GLY A 451 -20.16 29.08 7.84
N HIS A 452 -19.76 27.98 8.45
CA HIS A 452 -18.53 27.27 8.17
C HIS A 452 -18.78 25.76 8.07
N VAL A 453 -17.87 25.03 7.44
CA VAL A 453 -17.96 23.58 7.33
C VAL A 453 -16.59 22.91 7.48
N ARG A 454 -16.57 21.77 8.16
CA ARG A 454 -15.48 20.80 8.12
C ARG A 454 -15.90 19.58 7.29
N ILE A 455 -15.09 19.23 6.31
CA ILE A 455 -15.27 18.02 5.50
C ILE A 455 -14.11 17.07 5.80
N SER A 456 -14.43 15.88 6.26
CA SER A 456 -13.46 14.92 6.79
C SER A 456 -13.87 13.49 6.46
N TRP A 457 -12.92 12.58 6.34
CA TRP A 457 -13.17 11.18 6.02
C TRP A 457 -12.53 10.24 7.05
N SER A 458 -12.98 8.98 7.07
CA SER A 458 -12.48 7.95 7.97
C SER A 458 -12.72 6.55 7.37
N LEU A 459 -11.94 5.54 7.78
CA LEU A 459 -12.19 4.12 7.47
C LEU A 459 -12.68 3.30 8.68
N ASP A 460 -12.61 3.88 9.88
CA ASP A 460 -12.97 3.25 11.16
C ASP A 460 -14.20 3.91 11.81
N ASN A 461 -14.71 5.01 11.23
CA ASN A 461 -15.76 5.87 11.78
C ASN A 461 -15.43 6.47 13.16
N VAL A 462 -14.17 6.50 13.54
CA VAL A 462 -13.69 7.01 14.84
C VAL A 462 -12.66 8.11 14.61
N SER A 463 -11.64 7.82 13.83
CA SER A 463 -10.53 8.71 13.51
C SER A 463 -10.78 9.39 12.17
N TYR A 464 -11.03 10.69 12.19
CA TYR A 464 -11.36 11.47 11.00
C TYR A 464 -10.18 12.34 10.56
N THR A 465 -9.82 12.22 9.28
CA THR A 465 -8.85 13.06 8.59
C THR A 465 -9.58 14.16 7.84
N ASN A 466 -9.22 15.42 8.08
CA ASN A 466 -9.80 16.55 7.37
C ASN A 466 -9.30 16.57 5.92
N LEU A 467 -10.20 16.74 4.94
CA LEU A 467 -9.79 16.95 3.54
C LEU A 467 -9.12 18.32 3.37
N VAL A 468 -9.59 19.31 4.12
CA VAL A 468 -9.06 20.68 4.16
C VAL A 468 -9.29 21.30 5.54
N ALA A 469 -8.59 22.39 5.85
CA ALA A 469 -8.95 23.25 6.98
C ALA A 469 -10.39 23.79 6.84
N ASP A 470 -11.03 24.17 7.95
CA ASP A 470 -12.43 24.59 7.96
C ASP A 470 -12.71 25.70 6.95
N GLN A 471 -13.72 25.50 6.10
CA GLN A 471 -14.04 26.40 5.01
C GLN A 471 -15.24 27.30 5.36
N PRO A 472 -15.22 28.60 5.01
CA PRO A 472 -16.41 29.42 5.05
C PRO A 472 -17.41 28.95 3.98
N LEU A 473 -18.70 29.00 4.32
CA LEU A 473 -19.80 28.66 3.42
C LEU A 473 -20.23 29.89 2.62
N ALA A 474 -20.44 29.70 1.31
CA ALA A 474 -21.02 30.75 0.46
C ALA A 474 -22.42 31.14 0.96
N SER A 475 -22.69 32.43 1.03
CA SER A 475 -24.02 32.95 1.38
C SER A 475 -24.99 32.78 0.22
N GLY A 476 -26.14 32.13 0.45
CA GLY A 476 -27.21 32.01 -0.54
C GLY A 476 -27.94 30.68 -0.56
N SER A 477 -28.95 30.57 -1.43
CA SER A 477 -29.79 29.37 -1.61
C SER A 477 -29.27 28.39 -2.66
N VAL A 478 -28.23 28.76 -3.41
CA VAL A 478 -27.59 27.93 -4.44
C VAL A 478 -26.25 27.43 -3.90
N PRO A 479 -26.08 26.11 -3.69
CA PRO A 479 -24.83 25.54 -3.19
C PRO A 479 -23.65 25.72 -4.14
N HIS A 480 -22.51 26.11 -3.60
CA HIS A 480 -21.20 26.12 -4.29
C HIS A 480 -20.53 24.75 -4.16
N SER A 481 -19.93 24.25 -5.24
CA SER A 481 -19.27 22.93 -5.23
C SER A 481 -17.89 23.01 -4.57
N TYR A 482 -17.72 22.30 -3.46
CA TYR A 482 -16.40 22.04 -2.89
C TYR A 482 -15.90 20.72 -3.47
N THR A 483 -15.00 20.79 -4.46
CA THR A 483 -14.43 19.63 -5.14
C THR A 483 -13.00 19.39 -4.67
N PHE A 484 -12.73 18.15 -4.26
CA PHE A 484 -11.43 17.67 -3.84
C PHE A 484 -10.96 16.66 -4.89
N ASP A 485 -9.98 17.06 -5.70
CA ASP A 485 -9.38 16.25 -6.76
C ASP A 485 -8.07 15.62 -6.30
N ASN A 486 -7.57 14.64 -7.07
CA ASN A 486 -6.31 13.94 -6.83
C ASN A 486 -6.22 13.34 -5.42
N LEU A 487 -7.37 12.93 -4.88
CA LEU A 487 -7.41 12.13 -3.67
C LEU A 487 -6.83 10.75 -3.95
N ASN A 488 -6.30 10.12 -2.91
CA ASN A 488 -5.74 8.78 -2.98
C ASN A 488 -6.17 7.99 -1.75
N ILE A 489 -7.49 8.02 -1.48
CA ILE A 489 -8.07 7.39 -0.30
C ILE A 489 -8.41 5.96 -0.68
N GLU A 490 -7.54 5.04 -0.30
CA GLU A 490 -7.76 3.62 -0.53
C GLU A 490 -8.71 3.03 0.52
N ILE A 491 -9.71 2.30 0.03
CA ILE A 491 -10.68 1.56 0.83
C ILE A 491 -10.49 0.09 0.47
N PRO A 492 -9.76 -0.67 1.30
CA PRO A 492 -9.57 -2.09 1.07
C PRO A 492 -10.90 -2.86 1.10
N THR A 493 -10.90 -4.04 0.49
CA THR A 493 -12.04 -4.97 0.62
C THR A 493 -12.41 -5.18 2.10
N GLY A 494 -13.71 -5.16 2.39
CA GLY A 494 -14.24 -5.26 3.77
C GLY A 494 -14.13 -3.98 4.62
N LYS A 495 -13.62 -2.87 4.09
CA LYS A 495 -13.63 -1.55 4.75
C LYS A 495 -14.70 -0.62 4.17
N THR A 496 -14.96 0.47 4.88
CA THR A 496 -15.97 1.47 4.50
C THR A 496 -15.39 2.86 4.67
N LEU A 497 -15.52 3.70 3.64
CA LEU A 497 -15.32 5.13 3.74
C LEU A 497 -16.50 5.77 4.47
N TYR A 498 -16.18 6.60 5.46
CA TYR A 498 -17.11 7.46 6.17
C TYR A 498 -16.78 8.92 5.85
N LEU A 499 -17.52 9.56 4.96
CA LEU A 499 -17.38 10.98 4.66
C LEU A 499 -18.33 11.79 5.54
N LYS A 500 -17.76 12.64 6.40
CA LYS A 500 -18.49 13.48 7.35
C LYS A 500 -18.42 14.95 6.96
N VAL A 501 -19.59 15.60 6.86
CA VAL A 501 -19.77 17.03 6.61
C VAL A 501 -20.34 17.68 7.87
N SER A 502 -19.52 18.45 8.57
CA SER A 502 -19.85 19.03 9.89
C SER A 502 -20.00 20.56 9.80
N PRO A 503 -21.23 21.08 9.66
CA PRO A 503 -21.49 22.51 9.63
C PRO A 503 -21.43 23.14 11.03
N TRP A 504 -21.02 24.40 11.10
CA TRP A 504 -21.07 25.22 12.32
C TRP A 504 -21.18 26.71 11.98
N THR A 505 -21.46 27.53 12.99
CA THR A 505 -21.63 28.98 12.82
C THR A 505 -20.84 29.75 13.86
N GLY A 506 -20.14 30.81 13.43
CA GLY A 506 -19.40 31.70 14.34
C GLY A 506 -20.29 32.59 15.21
N ALA A 507 -21.60 32.59 14.98
CA ALA A 507 -22.59 33.39 15.70
C ALA A 507 -23.87 32.60 15.97
N LEU A 508 -24.64 33.02 16.97
CA LEU A 508 -25.95 32.45 17.28
C LEU A 508 -26.96 32.88 16.19
N ILE A 509 -27.67 31.92 15.60
CA ILE A 509 -28.69 32.18 14.57
C ILE A 509 -29.99 31.47 14.94
N SER A 510 -31.02 32.25 15.25
CA SER A 510 -32.35 31.77 15.66
C SER A 510 -33.47 32.13 14.68
N ASP A 511 -33.15 32.72 13.53
CA ASP A 511 -34.11 33.22 12.52
C ASP A 511 -34.42 32.19 11.40
N GLY A 512 -34.05 30.93 11.60
CA GLY A 512 -34.42 29.83 10.69
C GLY A 512 -33.55 29.70 9.43
N ARG A 513 -32.36 30.31 9.38
CA ARG A 513 -31.38 30.05 8.31
C ARG A 513 -30.86 28.62 8.36
N TYR A 514 -30.53 28.06 7.21
CA TYR A 514 -30.19 26.64 7.05
C TYR A 514 -28.92 26.45 6.22
N LEU A 515 -28.28 25.30 6.44
CA LEU A 515 -27.31 24.74 5.51
C LEU A 515 -28.07 24.23 4.28
N VAL A 516 -27.54 24.46 3.09
CA VAL A 516 -28.06 23.88 1.85
C VAL A 516 -27.03 22.89 1.31
N SER A 517 -27.42 21.64 1.08
CA SER A 517 -26.61 20.62 0.39
C SER A 517 -27.32 20.11 -0.87
N ARG A 518 -26.56 19.66 -1.87
CA ARG A 518 -27.12 18.98 -3.06
C ARG A 518 -26.09 18.08 -3.70
N ASN A 519 -26.53 16.97 -4.32
CA ASN A 519 -25.76 16.19 -5.29
C ASN A 519 -24.32 15.89 -4.83
N VAL A 520 -24.17 15.27 -3.64
CA VAL A 520 -22.85 14.84 -3.18
C VAL A 520 -22.39 13.67 -4.04
N VAL A 521 -21.15 13.71 -4.50
CA VAL A 521 -20.54 12.70 -5.38
C VAL A 521 -19.21 12.24 -4.81
N ILE A 522 -19.02 10.93 -4.78
CA ILE A 522 -17.73 10.28 -4.48
C ILE A 522 -17.41 9.38 -5.67
N SER A 523 -16.27 9.60 -6.32
CA SER A 523 -15.84 8.84 -7.48
C SER A 523 -14.38 8.42 -7.37
N GLY A 524 -14.03 7.36 -8.08
CA GLY A 524 -12.70 6.77 -7.97
C GLY A 524 -12.48 5.62 -8.95
N LEU A 525 -11.63 4.68 -8.56
CA LEU A 525 -11.31 3.47 -9.31
C LEU A 525 -11.50 2.25 -8.44
N THR A 526 -12.09 1.19 -8.99
CA THR A 526 -12.15 -0.12 -8.34
C THR A 526 -11.20 -1.05 -9.04
N GLU A 527 -10.47 -1.81 -8.24
CA GLU A 527 -9.50 -2.79 -8.71
C GLU A 527 -9.75 -4.10 -7.98
N PRO A 528 -9.55 -5.26 -8.62
CA PRO A 528 -9.57 -6.53 -7.91
C PRO A 528 -8.63 -6.48 -6.70
N PHE A 529 -9.09 -7.00 -5.56
CA PHE A 529 -8.33 -7.04 -4.33
C PHE A 529 -6.97 -7.68 -4.57
N ARG A 530 -5.90 -6.90 -4.35
CA ARG A 530 -4.52 -7.38 -4.33
C ARG A 530 -4.01 -7.36 -2.91
N GLN A 531 -3.53 -8.52 -2.45
CA GLN A 531 -2.96 -8.65 -1.11
C GLN A 531 -1.67 -7.84 -1.01
N VAL A 532 -1.68 -6.78 -0.19
CA VAL A 532 -0.47 -6.00 0.10
C VAL A 532 0.58 -6.88 0.79
N ALA A 533 1.86 -6.54 0.66
CA ALA A 533 3.00 -7.35 1.05
C ALA A 533 2.96 -7.73 2.54
N PHE A 534 2.58 -6.76 3.39
CA PHE A 534 2.32 -6.92 4.81
C PHE A 534 1.51 -5.72 5.31
N PRO A 535 0.86 -5.79 6.49
CA PRO A 535 0.20 -4.63 7.08
C PRO A 535 1.19 -3.47 7.25
N GLY A 536 0.90 -2.32 6.62
CA GLY A 536 1.80 -1.15 6.60
C GLY A 536 2.68 -1.02 5.35
N ALA A 537 2.63 -1.98 4.41
CA ALA A 537 3.25 -1.84 3.11
C ALA A 537 2.52 -0.78 2.26
N GLU A 538 3.25 0.25 1.85
CA GLU A 538 2.74 1.41 1.11
C GLU A 538 3.64 1.72 -0.09
N GLY A 539 3.22 2.62 -0.97
CA GLY A 539 3.99 3.01 -2.15
C GLY A 539 4.09 1.92 -3.23
N GLY A 540 4.90 2.15 -4.27
CA GLY A 540 4.91 1.33 -5.48
C GLY A 540 5.18 -0.16 -5.27
N GLY A 541 6.03 -0.52 -4.30
CA GLY A 541 6.38 -1.90 -3.98
C GLY A 541 5.40 -2.65 -3.09
N ARG A 542 4.28 -2.02 -2.69
CA ARG A 542 3.37 -2.56 -1.68
C ARG A 542 2.67 -3.87 -2.04
N PHE A 543 2.67 -4.27 -3.30
CA PHE A 543 2.07 -5.54 -3.75
C PHE A 543 3.09 -6.66 -3.96
N ALA A 544 4.35 -6.46 -3.55
CA ALA A 544 5.35 -7.50 -3.55
C ALA A 544 4.83 -8.76 -2.84
N LYS A 545 4.85 -9.90 -3.54
CA LYS A 545 4.41 -11.17 -2.96
C LYS A 545 5.45 -11.76 -2.00
N GLY A 546 6.74 -11.53 -2.27
CA GLY A 546 7.83 -12.21 -1.58
C GLY A 546 7.66 -13.72 -1.61
N GLY A 547 8.01 -14.39 -0.51
CA GLY A 547 7.88 -15.84 -0.32
C GLY A 547 6.47 -16.34 0.07
N ARG A 548 5.42 -15.51 -0.01
CA ARG A 548 4.06 -15.87 0.43
C ARG A 548 3.56 -17.17 -0.20
N GLY A 549 3.13 -18.10 0.66
CA GLY A 549 2.66 -19.44 0.27
C GLY A 549 3.75 -20.38 -0.26
N GLY A 550 5.01 -19.94 -0.25
CA GLY A 550 6.18 -20.72 -0.61
C GLY A 550 6.77 -21.51 0.55
N SER A 551 7.99 -22.01 0.36
CA SER A 551 8.71 -22.79 1.37
C SER A 551 9.37 -21.90 2.44
N VAL A 552 9.43 -22.41 3.67
CA VAL A 552 10.24 -21.81 4.76
C VAL A 552 11.68 -22.30 4.65
N TYR A 553 12.63 -21.39 4.83
CA TYR A 553 14.04 -21.71 4.91
C TYR A 553 14.69 -21.05 6.11
N TYR A 554 15.40 -21.85 6.93
CA TYR A 554 16.10 -21.38 8.11
C TYR A 554 17.58 -21.09 7.85
N VAL A 555 17.99 -19.86 8.14
CA VAL A 555 19.39 -19.52 8.38
C VAL A 555 19.75 -19.98 9.80
N THR A 556 20.67 -20.92 9.89
CA THR A 556 21.07 -21.59 11.15
C THR A 556 22.54 -21.38 11.50
N ASN A 557 23.31 -20.69 10.65
CA ASN A 557 24.70 -20.34 10.91
C ASN A 557 25.07 -18.98 10.29
N LEU A 558 26.19 -18.42 10.76
CA LEU A 558 26.71 -17.13 10.31
C LEU A 558 27.80 -17.25 9.23
N ASN A 559 27.93 -18.43 8.61
CA ASN A 559 28.91 -18.64 7.54
C ASN A 559 28.48 -17.89 6.29
N ASP A 560 29.43 -17.52 5.43
CA ASP A 560 29.14 -16.86 4.16
C ASP A 560 28.32 -17.76 3.20
N SER A 561 28.60 -19.06 3.17
CA SER A 561 28.04 -20.02 2.22
C SER A 561 27.87 -21.42 2.82
N GLY A 562 27.17 -22.29 2.09
CA GLY A 562 26.87 -23.66 2.49
C GLY A 562 25.48 -23.81 3.16
N PRO A 563 25.04 -25.05 3.40
CA PRO A 563 23.75 -25.33 4.01
C PRO A 563 23.49 -24.52 5.29
N GLY A 564 22.30 -23.96 5.40
CA GLY A 564 21.89 -23.12 6.54
C GLY A 564 22.46 -21.70 6.55
N SER A 565 23.20 -21.27 5.52
CA SER A 565 23.63 -19.86 5.39
C SER A 565 22.60 -18.99 4.69
N LEU A 566 22.69 -17.66 4.85
CA LEU A 566 21.84 -16.71 4.13
C LEU A 566 22.04 -16.78 2.61
N ARG A 567 23.27 -17.02 2.15
CA ARG A 567 23.56 -17.17 0.71
C ARG A 567 22.86 -18.40 0.12
N ASP A 568 22.80 -19.50 0.88
CA ASP A 568 22.03 -20.68 0.46
C ASP A 568 20.51 -20.43 0.53
N ALA A 569 20.05 -19.68 1.53
CA ALA A 569 18.65 -19.34 1.70
C ALA A 569 18.06 -18.64 0.46
N VAL A 570 18.78 -17.66 -0.10
CA VAL A 570 18.35 -16.87 -1.26
C VAL A 570 18.67 -17.53 -2.62
N SER A 571 19.20 -18.76 -2.63
CA SER A 571 19.63 -19.44 -3.86
C SER A 571 18.48 -20.03 -4.70
N GLN A 572 17.26 -20.09 -4.13
CA GLN A 572 16.06 -20.64 -4.78
C GLN A 572 14.87 -19.68 -4.64
N PRO A 573 13.92 -19.70 -5.60
CA PRO A 573 12.73 -18.85 -5.56
C PRO A 573 11.69 -19.37 -4.56
N PHE A 574 10.64 -18.58 -4.31
CA PHE A 574 9.48 -18.94 -3.47
C PHE A 574 9.86 -19.33 -2.05
N ARG A 575 10.69 -18.50 -1.40
CA ARG A 575 11.19 -18.75 -0.05
C ARG A 575 10.89 -17.60 0.90
N THR A 576 10.40 -17.96 2.09
CA THR A 576 10.43 -17.08 3.26
C THR A 576 11.63 -17.49 4.11
N VAL A 577 12.61 -16.60 4.21
CA VAL A 577 13.88 -16.80 4.90
C VAL A 577 13.78 -16.28 6.34
N LEU A 578 13.94 -17.18 7.29
CA LEU A 578 13.87 -16.96 8.73
C LEU A 578 15.24 -17.22 9.37
N PHE A 579 15.47 -16.69 10.57
CA PHE A 579 16.76 -16.79 11.26
C PHE A 579 16.60 -17.50 12.61
N LYS A 580 17.29 -18.63 12.80
CA LYS A 580 17.43 -19.31 14.12
C LYS A 580 18.66 -18.84 14.90
N VAL A 581 19.44 -17.92 14.34
CA VAL A 581 20.66 -17.36 14.93
C VAL A 581 20.67 -15.84 14.77
N SER A 582 21.43 -15.17 15.63
CA SER A 582 21.79 -13.76 15.48
C SER A 582 23.30 -13.56 15.49
N GLY A 583 23.74 -12.45 14.92
CA GLY A 583 25.15 -12.15 14.80
C GLY A 583 25.50 -11.39 13.52
N THR A 584 26.81 -11.28 13.30
CA THR A 584 27.38 -10.62 12.13
C THR A 584 27.89 -11.67 11.14
N ILE A 585 27.31 -11.70 9.94
CA ILE A 585 27.73 -12.55 8.82
C ILE A 585 28.84 -11.83 8.06
N GLU A 586 30.05 -12.38 8.09
CA GLU A 586 31.17 -11.87 7.28
C GLU A 586 31.13 -12.46 5.88
N LEU A 587 30.67 -11.64 4.93
CA LEU A 587 30.59 -12.08 3.54
C LEU A 587 31.96 -12.17 2.87
N GLN A 588 32.11 -13.12 1.95
CA GLN A 588 33.30 -13.22 1.10
C GLN A 588 33.10 -12.61 -0.29
N SER A 589 31.85 -12.36 -0.67
CA SER A 589 31.47 -11.66 -1.90
C SER A 589 30.07 -11.06 -1.77
N ARG A 590 29.69 -10.13 -2.66
CA ARG A 590 28.32 -9.57 -2.71
C ARG A 590 27.29 -10.71 -2.83
N ILE A 591 26.21 -10.66 -2.05
CA ILE A 591 25.05 -11.54 -2.28
C ILE A 591 24.24 -10.95 -3.43
N ASN A 592 24.06 -11.73 -4.51
CA ASN A 592 23.16 -11.38 -5.59
C ASN A 592 21.87 -12.18 -5.44
N ILE A 593 20.74 -11.51 -5.19
CA ILE A 593 19.42 -12.14 -5.17
C ILE A 593 18.93 -12.21 -6.61
N ILE A 594 19.07 -13.38 -7.24
CA ILE A 594 18.75 -13.62 -8.67
C ILE A 594 17.52 -14.52 -8.86
N LYS A 595 16.78 -14.77 -7.79
CA LYS A 595 15.60 -15.64 -7.77
C LYS A 595 14.41 -14.86 -7.25
N ASP A 596 13.29 -14.99 -7.96
CA ASP A 596 12.06 -14.26 -7.65
C ASP A 596 11.34 -14.82 -6.43
N ASN A 597 10.43 -14.02 -5.85
CA ASN A 597 9.51 -14.44 -4.79
C ASN A 597 10.25 -14.82 -3.50
N ILE A 598 11.03 -13.89 -2.95
CA ILE A 598 11.79 -14.09 -1.71
C ILE A 598 11.38 -13.07 -0.66
N THR A 599 11.12 -13.55 0.56
CA THR A 599 11.00 -12.72 1.76
C THR A 599 12.21 -12.98 2.66
N ILE A 600 12.95 -11.95 3.07
CA ILE A 600 13.95 -12.02 4.13
C ILE A 600 13.37 -11.36 5.39
N ALA A 601 13.05 -12.17 6.40
CA ALA A 601 12.36 -11.74 7.62
C ALA A 601 13.34 -11.62 8.80
N GLY A 602 14.13 -10.54 8.84
CA GLY A 602 15.15 -10.30 9.88
C GLY A 602 14.60 -10.21 11.31
N GLN A 603 13.32 -9.88 11.47
CA GLN A 603 12.66 -9.80 12.78
C GLN A 603 12.53 -11.15 13.49
N THR A 604 12.75 -12.27 12.78
CA THR A 604 12.71 -13.63 13.35
C THR A 604 13.97 -14.02 14.10
N ALA A 605 15.08 -13.30 13.87
CA ALA A 605 16.35 -13.60 14.51
C ALA A 605 16.24 -13.46 16.05
N PRO A 606 16.75 -14.40 16.86
CA PRO A 606 16.72 -14.29 18.33
C PRO A 606 17.67 -13.18 18.82
N GLY A 607 17.61 -12.74 20.07
CA GLY A 607 18.62 -11.79 20.61
C GLY A 607 18.67 -10.42 19.91
N ASP A 608 19.82 -10.06 19.30
CA ASP A 608 20.11 -8.71 18.80
C ASP A 608 19.90 -8.51 17.28
N GLY A 609 19.63 -9.57 16.53
CA GLY A 609 19.38 -9.56 15.08
C GLY A 609 20.60 -9.85 14.21
N ILE A 610 20.47 -9.57 12.91
CA ILE A 610 21.46 -9.92 11.87
C ILE A 610 22.11 -8.68 11.27
N CYS A 611 23.44 -8.72 11.14
CA CYS A 611 24.22 -7.75 10.36
C CYS A 611 25.06 -8.45 9.30
N LEU A 612 25.06 -7.93 8.08
CA LEU A 612 26.00 -8.31 7.03
C LEU A 612 27.18 -7.33 7.01
N LYS A 613 28.41 -7.84 6.98
CA LYS A 613 29.63 -7.03 6.85
C LYS A 613 30.51 -7.46 5.69
N LYS A 614 31.50 -6.63 5.36
CA LYS A 614 32.49 -6.75 4.26
C LYS A 614 31.90 -6.60 2.86
N TRP A 615 30.72 -7.15 2.59
CA TRP A 615 30.00 -6.94 1.32
C TRP A 615 28.53 -6.61 1.53
N GLY A 616 27.89 -6.07 0.50
CA GLY A 616 26.46 -5.74 0.47
C GLY A 616 25.57 -6.76 -0.25
N ILE A 617 24.34 -6.34 -0.54
CA ILE A 617 23.35 -7.09 -1.34
C ILE A 617 23.06 -6.37 -2.66
N ALA A 618 22.95 -7.13 -3.75
CA ALA A 618 22.34 -6.66 -5.00
C ALA A 618 21.05 -7.44 -5.30
N ILE A 619 19.94 -6.73 -5.49
CA ILE A 619 18.65 -7.29 -5.87
C ILE A 619 18.55 -7.34 -7.40
N LYS A 620 18.39 -8.53 -7.97
CA LYS A 620 18.33 -8.80 -9.42
C LYS A 620 17.18 -9.76 -9.73
N ALA A 621 16.04 -9.52 -9.12
CA ALA A 621 14.88 -10.42 -9.13
C ALA A 621 13.60 -9.62 -8.82
N ASN A 622 12.46 -10.22 -9.14
CA ASN A 622 11.13 -9.66 -8.91
C ASN A 622 10.48 -10.22 -7.64
N ASN A 623 9.49 -9.51 -7.10
CA ASN A 623 8.71 -9.95 -5.93
C ASN A 623 9.60 -10.20 -4.70
N ILE A 624 10.29 -9.14 -4.25
CA ILE A 624 11.26 -9.22 -3.15
C ILE A 624 10.79 -8.40 -1.96
N ILE A 625 10.80 -9.03 -0.78
CA ILE A 625 10.54 -8.37 0.51
C ILE A 625 11.80 -8.52 1.38
N ILE A 626 12.38 -7.43 1.86
CA ILE A 626 13.51 -7.45 2.80
C ILE A 626 13.17 -6.59 4.01
N ARG A 627 13.20 -7.19 5.21
CA ARG A 627 12.84 -6.49 6.44
C ARG A 627 13.82 -6.72 7.59
N TYR A 628 14.06 -5.68 8.40
CA TYR A 628 14.72 -5.77 9.70
C TYR A 628 16.14 -6.36 9.71
N ILE A 629 16.92 -6.17 8.63
CA ILE A 629 18.33 -6.55 8.59
C ILE A 629 19.26 -5.33 8.54
N ARG A 630 20.53 -5.54 8.89
CA ARG A 630 21.58 -4.51 8.84
C ARG A 630 22.60 -4.84 7.78
N LEU A 631 23.00 -3.88 6.96
CA LEU A 631 24.06 -4.02 5.98
C LEU A 631 25.11 -2.95 6.23
N ARG A 632 26.31 -3.39 6.60
CA ARG A 632 27.44 -2.54 6.97
C ARG A 632 28.71 -3.09 6.37
N PRO A 633 28.92 -2.97 5.05
CA PRO A 633 30.10 -3.54 4.39
C PRO A 633 31.40 -3.06 5.04
N GLY A 634 31.49 -1.77 5.41
CA GLY A 634 32.74 -1.16 5.85
C GLY A 634 33.76 -1.12 4.70
N ASP A 635 34.98 -0.76 5.05
CA ASP A 635 36.10 -0.71 4.11
C ASP A 635 36.92 -2.01 3.85
N PRO A 636 36.79 -3.16 4.56
CA PRO A 636 37.76 -4.26 4.46
C PRO A 636 37.70 -5.06 3.14
N ALA A 637 36.75 -4.77 2.25
CA ALA A 637 36.74 -5.33 0.90
C ALA A 637 37.62 -4.55 -0.09
N HIS A 638 38.10 -3.35 0.29
CA HIS A 638 38.94 -2.47 -0.53
C HIS A 638 38.37 -2.28 -1.96
N THR A 639 37.07 -1.99 -2.07
CA THR A 639 36.41 -1.78 -3.36
C THR A 639 35.18 -0.91 -3.19
N ASP A 640 34.75 -0.28 -4.29
CA ASP A 640 33.56 0.54 -4.40
C ASP A 640 32.32 -0.33 -4.19
N LEU A 641 31.58 -0.09 -3.12
CA LEU A 641 30.48 -0.93 -2.68
C LEU A 641 29.37 -0.14 -2.04
N ASP A 642 28.18 -0.30 -2.63
CA ASP A 642 26.94 -0.03 -1.91
C ASP A 642 26.68 -1.07 -0.82
N ALA A 643 26.08 -0.62 0.29
CA ALA A 643 25.56 -1.54 1.29
C ALA A 643 24.39 -2.35 0.70
N MET A 644 23.48 -1.69 -0.01
CA MET A 644 22.40 -2.35 -0.76
C MET A 644 22.15 -1.64 -2.09
N GLY A 645 21.85 -2.40 -3.14
CA GLY A 645 21.28 -1.81 -4.34
C GLY A 645 20.57 -2.82 -5.22
N ASN A 646 20.08 -2.38 -6.38
CA ASN A 646 19.55 -3.27 -7.40
C ASN A 646 20.52 -3.41 -8.59
N GLY A 647 20.38 -4.51 -9.33
CA GLY A 647 20.86 -4.55 -10.70
C GLY A 647 19.78 -4.09 -11.67
N PHE A 648 20.17 -3.94 -12.93
CA PHE A 648 19.24 -3.57 -13.98
C PHE A 648 18.66 -4.80 -14.66
N GLY A 649 17.39 -4.71 -15.04
CA GLY A 649 16.79 -5.72 -15.90
C GLY A 649 17.44 -5.76 -17.28
N VAL A 650 17.27 -6.88 -17.99
CA VAL A 650 17.82 -7.08 -19.33
C VAL A 650 16.68 -7.45 -20.29
N PRO A 651 16.36 -6.59 -21.28
CA PRO A 651 16.95 -5.26 -21.54
C PRO A 651 16.56 -4.23 -20.45
N LEU A 652 17.30 -3.11 -20.36
CA LEU A 652 17.09 -2.03 -19.37
C LEU A 652 15.66 -1.48 -19.31
N THR A 653 14.89 -1.63 -20.40
CA THR A 653 13.47 -1.28 -20.50
C THR A 653 12.53 -2.23 -19.74
N HIS A 654 13.05 -3.31 -19.18
CA HIS A 654 12.32 -4.29 -18.36
C HIS A 654 12.90 -4.30 -16.93
N PRO A 655 12.73 -3.22 -16.16
CA PRO A 655 13.28 -3.12 -14.81
C PRO A 655 12.74 -4.24 -13.91
N TYR A 656 13.54 -4.66 -12.92
CA TYR A 656 13.04 -5.56 -11.88
C TYR A 656 11.92 -4.88 -11.08
N SER A 657 10.89 -5.64 -10.73
CA SER A 657 9.67 -5.08 -10.17
C SER A 657 9.13 -5.75 -8.91
N ASN A 658 8.24 -5.03 -8.23
CA ASN A 658 7.56 -5.46 -7.02
C ASN A 658 8.56 -5.75 -5.90
N ILE A 659 9.26 -4.71 -5.46
CA ILE A 659 10.32 -4.79 -4.46
C ILE A 659 9.99 -3.85 -3.31
N ILE A 660 9.99 -4.37 -2.08
CA ILE A 660 9.84 -3.56 -0.87
C ILE A 660 10.97 -3.85 0.13
N ILE A 661 11.61 -2.76 0.55
CA ILE A 661 12.62 -2.74 1.61
C ILE A 661 12.05 -1.93 2.76
N ASP A 662 11.90 -2.57 3.92
CA ASP A 662 11.22 -2.00 5.08
C ASP A 662 12.06 -2.20 6.35
N HIS A 663 12.20 -1.16 7.17
CA HIS A 663 12.92 -1.26 8.45
C HIS A 663 14.34 -1.85 8.36
N CYS A 664 15.12 -1.51 7.32
CA CYS A 664 16.52 -1.92 7.22
C CYS A 664 17.46 -0.81 7.67
N SER A 665 18.62 -1.17 8.24
CA SER A 665 19.69 -0.21 8.58
C SER A 665 20.91 -0.43 7.68
N LEU A 666 21.26 0.60 6.91
CA LEU A 666 22.35 0.59 5.94
C LEU A 666 23.40 1.63 6.35
N SER A 667 24.67 1.23 6.45
CA SER A 667 25.76 2.14 6.83
C SER A 667 27.10 1.73 6.25
N TRP A 668 28.10 2.62 6.36
CA TRP A 668 29.52 2.32 6.12
C TRP A 668 29.80 1.73 4.74
N SER A 669 29.15 2.27 3.71
CA SER A 669 29.50 2.00 2.30
C SER A 669 30.74 2.80 1.89
N THR A 670 31.49 2.27 0.92
CA THR A 670 32.60 2.95 0.26
C THR A 670 32.19 3.65 -1.05
N ASP A 671 30.99 3.36 -1.57
CA ASP A 671 30.34 4.06 -2.68
C ASP A 671 29.06 4.75 -2.16
N GLU A 672 27.84 4.32 -2.52
CA GLU A 672 26.59 4.82 -1.92
C GLU A 672 26.06 3.95 -0.78
N ILE A 673 25.34 4.51 0.21
CA ILE A 673 24.70 3.66 1.22
C ILE A 673 23.65 2.74 0.58
N GLY A 674 22.77 3.31 -0.25
CA GLY A 674 21.70 2.55 -0.90
C GLY A 674 21.19 3.14 -2.21
N SER A 675 21.44 2.46 -3.32
CA SER A 675 21.02 2.89 -4.66
C SER A 675 19.93 2.00 -5.25
N PHE A 676 18.78 2.62 -5.57
CA PHE A 676 17.57 1.97 -6.07
C PHE A 676 17.03 2.76 -7.27
N TYR A 677 17.34 2.33 -8.49
CA TYR A 677 16.98 3.03 -9.71
C TYR A 677 16.90 2.09 -10.92
N ALA A 678 16.16 2.51 -11.96
CA ALA A 678 15.76 1.62 -13.04
C ALA A 678 15.10 0.32 -12.49
N VAL A 679 14.21 0.54 -11.52
CA VAL A 679 13.29 -0.45 -10.93
C VAL A 679 11.86 -0.03 -11.27
N SER A 680 10.91 -0.95 -11.17
CA SER A 680 9.48 -0.65 -11.29
C SER A 680 8.73 -1.15 -10.06
N ASP A 681 7.66 -0.49 -9.63
CA ASP A 681 6.87 -0.89 -8.46
C ASP A 681 7.77 -1.14 -7.23
N PHE A 682 8.43 -0.07 -6.78
CA PHE A 682 9.45 -0.13 -5.74
C PHE A 682 9.04 0.70 -4.52
N THR A 683 9.31 0.19 -3.32
CA THR A 683 9.21 0.95 -2.07
C THR A 683 10.47 0.77 -1.22
N LEU A 684 11.06 1.90 -0.78
CA LEU A 684 11.93 1.95 0.39
C LEU A 684 11.20 2.71 1.50
N GLN A 685 10.90 2.02 2.61
CA GLN A 685 10.18 2.60 3.73
C GLN A 685 10.83 2.32 5.09
N TRP A 686 10.60 3.24 6.04
CA TRP A 686 11.00 3.10 7.44
C TRP A 686 12.45 2.66 7.65
N SER A 687 13.36 2.99 6.73
CA SER A 687 14.74 2.50 6.74
C SER A 687 15.72 3.61 7.13
N LEU A 688 16.88 3.22 7.66
CA LEU A 688 17.93 4.12 8.12
C LEU A 688 19.15 3.95 7.21
N LEU A 689 19.60 5.05 6.60
CA LEU A 689 20.78 5.12 5.74
C LEU A 689 21.74 6.14 6.34
N SER A 690 22.88 5.71 6.87
CA SER A 690 23.76 6.62 7.62
C SER A 690 25.24 6.33 7.52
N GLU A 691 26.05 7.37 7.65
CA GLU A 691 27.52 7.29 7.71
C GLU A 691 28.13 6.54 6.52
N SER A 692 27.96 7.09 5.33
CA SER A 692 28.83 6.74 4.21
C SER A 692 30.28 7.13 4.50
N LEU A 693 31.22 6.29 4.08
CA LEU A 693 32.64 6.49 4.37
C LEU A 693 33.22 7.50 3.36
N TYR A 694 33.67 8.65 3.83
CA TYR A 694 34.00 9.77 2.95
C TYR A 694 35.35 9.61 2.23
N TYR A 695 36.46 9.44 2.93
CA TYR A 695 37.78 9.29 2.33
C TYR A 695 38.28 7.84 2.45
N SER A 696 37.46 6.92 1.94
CA SER A 696 37.68 5.46 2.01
C SER A 696 38.06 4.86 0.66
N TYR A 697 38.01 3.54 0.53
CA TYR A 697 38.34 2.80 -0.70
C TYR A 697 37.30 3.03 -1.81
N HIS A 698 37.46 4.14 -2.52
CA HIS A 698 36.68 4.47 -3.71
C HIS A 698 37.64 4.78 -4.87
N HIS A 699 37.67 3.91 -5.88
CA HIS A 699 38.54 4.01 -7.04
C HIS A 699 37.99 5.01 -8.07
N LYS A 700 38.80 5.99 -8.46
CA LYS A 700 38.55 6.83 -9.65
C LYS A 700 39.74 6.71 -10.59
N THR A 701 39.47 6.86 -11.90
CA THR A 701 40.49 6.76 -12.97
C THR A 701 41.69 7.70 -12.82
N THR A 702 41.62 8.70 -11.94
CA THR A 702 42.63 9.75 -11.76
C THR A 702 43.15 9.94 -10.32
N GLY A 703 42.78 9.09 -9.34
CA GLY A 703 42.91 9.46 -7.91
C GLY A 703 43.53 8.45 -6.94
N GLY A 704 43.92 7.25 -7.37
CA GLY A 704 44.34 6.17 -6.46
C GLY A 704 43.16 5.53 -5.72
N ASP A 705 43.46 4.71 -4.71
CA ASP A 705 42.44 3.89 -4.02
C ASP A 705 41.54 4.69 -3.06
N HIS A 706 41.92 5.92 -2.69
CA HIS A 706 41.17 6.75 -1.73
C HIS A 706 40.76 8.10 -2.34
N THR A 707 39.47 8.32 -2.51
CA THR A 707 38.91 9.58 -3.02
C THR A 707 37.71 10.02 -2.17
N GLY A 708 37.48 11.33 -2.08
CA GLY A 708 36.36 11.89 -1.32
C GLY A 708 35.01 11.52 -1.93
N HIS A 709 34.37 10.46 -1.41
CA HIS A 709 33.13 9.88 -1.91
C HIS A 709 32.37 9.16 -0.78
N GLY A 710 31.55 9.91 -0.02
CA GLY A 710 30.66 9.33 1.01
C GLY A 710 29.21 9.72 0.75
N TYR A 711 28.49 8.96 -0.06
CA TYR A 711 27.20 9.37 -0.62
C TYR A 711 26.01 8.54 -0.10
N GLY A 712 24.82 9.16 -0.02
CA GLY A 712 23.61 8.51 0.50
C GLY A 712 23.01 7.48 -0.46
N GLY A 713 22.65 7.88 -1.69
CA GLY A 713 22.05 6.95 -2.64
C GLY A 713 21.56 7.58 -3.95
N ILE A 714 21.46 6.77 -5.00
CA ILE A 714 20.78 7.12 -6.25
C ILE A 714 19.37 6.52 -6.25
N TRP A 715 18.32 7.35 -6.28
CA TRP A 715 16.93 6.92 -6.12
C TRP A 715 16.10 7.27 -7.36
N GLY A 716 15.37 6.31 -7.92
CA GLY A 716 14.56 6.51 -9.11
C GLY A 716 13.77 5.26 -9.50
N GLY A 717 13.06 5.34 -10.62
CA GLY A 717 12.31 4.22 -11.18
C GLY A 717 10.87 4.56 -11.59
N GLN A 718 10.19 3.51 -12.03
CA GLN A 718 8.82 3.56 -12.51
C GLN A 718 7.88 3.22 -11.36
N ASN A 719 7.02 4.16 -10.96
CA ASN A 719 6.22 4.00 -9.74
C ASN A 719 7.09 3.64 -8.51
N ALA A 720 8.06 4.51 -8.19
CA ALA A 720 9.00 4.29 -7.10
C ALA A 720 8.71 5.22 -5.90
N SER A 721 8.54 4.63 -4.73
CA SER A 721 8.24 5.35 -3.49
C SER A 721 9.37 5.26 -2.48
N PHE A 722 9.71 6.40 -1.90
CA PHE A 722 10.72 6.52 -0.86
C PHE A 722 10.13 7.35 0.28
N HIS A 723 9.74 6.70 1.38
CA HIS A 723 9.05 7.40 2.46
C HIS A 723 9.44 6.95 3.87
N HIS A 724 9.39 7.89 4.81
CA HIS A 724 9.67 7.63 6.22
C HIS A 724 11.08 7.06 6.48
N ASN A 725 12.04 7.37 5.62
CA ASN A 725 13.43 6.97 5.81
C ASN A 725 14.23 8.06 6.54
N LEU A 726 15.29 7.66 7.24
CA LEU A 726 16.29 8.57 7.80
C LEU A 726 17.57 8.48 6.97
N LEU A 727 17.98 9.59 6.35
CA LEU A 727 19.31 9.76 5.75
C LEU A 727 20.13 10.64 6.68
N ALA A 728 21.23 10.13 7.24
CA ALA A 728 22.01 10.84 8.26
C ALA A 728 23.52 10.82 7.99
N SER A 729 24.15 11.99 8.07
CA SER A 729 25.62 12.13 8.04
C SER A 729 26.27 11.57 6.77
N ASN A 730 25.69 11.86 5.59
CA ASN A 730 26.31 11.59 4.29
C ASN A 730 26.78 12.90 3.64
N THR A 731 27.90 12.86 2.92
CA THR A 731 28.48 14.07 2.32
C THR A 731 27.78 14.54 1.05
N ASN A 732 27.05 13.69 0.34
CA ASN A 732 26.25 14.07 -0.84
C ASN A 732 25.18 13.01 -1.17
N ARG A 733 24.41 13.22 -2.24
CA ARG A 733 23.35 12.33 -2.75
C ARG A 733 22.35 11.94 -1.65
N ASN A 734 21.62 12.93 -1.11
CA ASN A 734 20.66 12.72 -0.03
C ASN A 734 19.17 12.93 -0.41
N PRO A 735 18.60 12.22 -1.42
CA PRO A 735 19.24 11.35 -2.41
C PRO A 735 19.70 12.12 -3.66
N ARG A 736 20.47 11.47 -4.54
CA ARG A 736 20.49 11.88 -5.96
C ARG A 736 19.30 11.21 -6.65
N PHE A 737 18.39 11.99 -7.21
CA PHE A 737 17.35 11.43 -8.08
C PHE A 737 18.01 10.92 -9.37
N SER A 738 17.73 9.66 -9.75
CA SER A 738 18.31 9.03 -10.93
C SER A 738 17.96 9.83 -12.19
N GLY A 739 16.67 10.18 -12.30
CA GLY A 739 16.10 10.59 -13.56
C GLY A 739 16.06 9.43 -14.56
N SER A 740 15.66 9.74 -15.78
CA SER A 740 15.56 8.76 -16.86
C SER A 740 16.87 8.50 -17.59
N LEU A 741 18.02 8.95 -17.04
CA LEU A 741 19.33 8.75 -17.66
C LEU A 741 19.67 7.29 -17.93
N ALA A 742 19.27 6.39 -17.02
CA ALA A 742 19.57 4.96 -17.13
C ALA A 742 18.63 4.21 -18.10
N THR A 743 17.35 4.54 -18.09
CA THR A 743 16.31 3.86 -18.88
C THR A 743 16.07 4.52 -20.23
N MET A 744 16.39 5.81 -20.36
CA MET A 744 15.99 6.70 -21.45
C MET A 744 14.46 6.74 -21.66
N GLN A 745 13.70 6.51 -20.59
CA GLN A 745 12.23 6.49 -20.55
C GLN A 745 11.71 7.57 -19.57
N PRO A 746 11.87 8.87 -19.89
CA PRO A 746 11.39 9.98 -19.04
C PRO A 746 9.90 9.86 -18.68
N GLU A 747 9.10 9.35 -19.62
CA GLU A 747 7.68 9.11 -19.45
C GLU A 747 7.33 8.03 -18.42
N LEU A 748 8.28 7.22 -17.99
CA LEU A 748 8.04 6.19 -16.97
C LEU A 748 8.71 6.52 -15.62
N GLU A 749 9.58 7.53 -15.55
CA GLU A 749 10.32 7.87 -14.33
C GLU A 749 9.43 8.71 -13.39
N TYR A 750 8.73 8.04 -12.47
CA TYR A 750 7.83 8.64 -11.48
C TYR A 750 8.26 8.28 -10.06
N VAL A 751 8.77 9.28 -9.34
CA VAL A 751 9.33 9.14 -8.00
C VAL A 751 8.50 9.90 -6.99
N ASP A 752 8.14 9.22 -5.91
CA ASP A 752 7.50 9.80 -4.76
C ASP A 752 8.43 9.80 -3.54
N PHE A 753 8.96 10.97 -3.19
CA PHE A 753 9.87 11.18 -2.06
C PHE A 753 9.17 12.00 -0.97
N ARG A 754 8.65 11.32 0.05
CA ARG A 754 7.83 11.98 1.08
C ARG A 754 8.10 11.55 2.51
N ASN A 755 7.91 12.47 3.46
CA ASN A 755 8.05 12.19 4.89
C ASN A 755 9.39 11.56 5.31
N ASN A 756 10.46 11.78 4.54
CA ASN A 756 11.81 11.37 4.92
C ASN A 756 12.44 12.42 5.85
N VAL A 757 13.39 11.99 6.68
CA VAL A 757 14.23 12.85 7.51
C VAL A 757 15.64 12.86 6.94
N ILE A 758 16.17 14.06 6.71
CA ILE A 758 17.50 14.28 6.16
C ILE A 758 18.27 15.07 7.21
N TYR A 759 19.34 14.48 7.73
CA TYR A 759 20.11 15.03 8.85
C TYR A 759 21.60 15.13 8.51
N ASN A 760 22.21 16.26 8.89
CA ASN A 760 23.67 16.44 8.90
C ASN A 760 24.33 16.18 7.54
N TRP A 761 23.71 16.64 6.45
CA TRP A 761 24.25 16.46 5.11
C TRP A 761 25.43 17.39 4.83
N GLY A 762 26.38 16.93 4.01
CA GLY A 762 27.35 17.81 3.33
C GLY A 762 26.72 18.48 2.10
N GLY A 763 26.00 17.70 1.29
CA GLY A 763 25.25 18.10 0.10
C GLY A 763 23.80 17.61 0.14
N SER A 764 22.89 18.45 -0.36
CA SER A 764 21.44 18.19 -0.42
C SER A 764 21.06 17.24 -1.57
N SER A 765 19.77 17.02 -1.78
CA SER A 765 19.27 16.32 -2.96
C SER A 765 19.60 17.06 -4.27
N TYR A 766 19.77 16.31 -5.36
CA TYR A 766 19.99 16.80 -6.73
C TYR A 766 19.65 15.74 -7.78
N GLY A 767 19.82 16.03 -9.08
CA GLY A 767 19.56 15.09 -10.18
C GLY A 767 18.10 15.14 -10.67
N GLY A 768 17.59 13.99 -11.12
CA GLY A 768 16.21 13.83 -11.58
C GLY A 768 16.00 14.21 -13.04
N GLU A 769 17.06 14.23 -13.84
CA GLU A 769 17.04 14.62 -15.24
C GLU A 769 16.03 13.78 -16.04
N GLY A 770 15.09 14.45 -16.70
CA GLY A 770 14.00 13.83 -17.46
C GLY A 770 12.95 13.08 -16.61
N GLY A 771 13.02 13.11 -15.28
CA GLY A 771 12.07 12.43 -14.41
C GLY A 771 10.94 13.33 -13.88
N HIS A 772 9.98 12.71 -13.20
CA HIS A 772 8.84 13.34 -12.53
C HIS A 772 8.90 13.03 -11.03
N ILE A 773 9.18 14.05 -10.21
CA ILE A 773 9.51 13.84 -8.80
C ILE A 773 8.57 14.63 -7.88
N ASN A 774 7.90 13.93 -6.97
CA ASN A 774 7.21 14.53 -5.83
C ASN A 774 8.18 14.60 -4.63
N MET A 775 8.36 15.80 -4.05
CA MET A 775 9.11 16.02 -2.80
C MET A 775 8.19 16.64 -1.74
N VAL A 776 7.56 15.80 -0.92
CA VAL A 776 6.43 16.22 -0.06
C VAL A 776 6.71 15.98 1.42
N ASN A 777 6.54 17.01 2.25
CA ASN A 777 6.58 16.91 3.72
C ASN A 777 7.83 16.20 4.29
N ASN A 778 8.99 16.39 3.67
CA ASN A 778 10.26 15.88 4.22
C ASN A 778 10.83 16.87 5.27
N TYR A 779 11.62 16.36 6.22
CA TYR A 779 12.20 17.13 7.31
C TYR A 779 13.73 17.23 7.15
N TYR A 780 14.25 18.43 6.90
CA TYR A 780 15.67 18.69 6.60
C TYR A 780 16.35 19.38 7.78
N LYS A 781 16.99 18.61 8.66
CA LYS A 781 17.69 19.15 9.84
C LYS A 781 19.19 19.35 9.58
N PRO A 782 19.69 20.59 9.42
CA PRO A 782 21.12 20.83 9.27
C PRO A 782 21.88 20.39 10.54
N GLY A 783 23.09 19.87 10.36
CA GLY A 783 23.94 19.39 11.45
C GLY A 783 25.37 19.96 11.38
N PRO A 784 26.28 19.45 12.22
CA PRO A 784 27.68 19.88 12.24
C PRO A 784 28.40 19.90 10.88
N ALA A 785 28.14 18.92 9.99
CA ALA A 785 28.72 18.84 8.65
C ALA A 785 28.08 19.78 7.61
N THR A 786 26.93 20.38 7.94
CA THR A 786 26.17 21.21 7.00
C THR A 786 26.72 22.64 6.96
N THR A 787 27.46 22.92 5.89
CA THR A 787 28.00 24.25 5.57
C THR A 787 26.90 25.28 5.33
N GLY A 788 27.23 26.57 5.45
CA GLY A 788 26.34 27.68 5.10
C GLY A 788 26.01 28.61 6.27
N SER A 789 25.19 29.63 5.99
CA SER A 789 24.83 30.69 6.93
C SER A 789 23.75 30.24 7.91
N ALA A 790 23.74 30.79 9.12
CA ALA A 790 22.62 30.65 10.06
C ALA A 790 21.40 31.51 9.67
N PHE A 791 21.52 32.34 8.63
CA PHE A 791 20.49 33.26 8.16
C PHE A 791 19.91 32.87 6.80
N CYS A 792 18.70 33.37 6.53
CA CYS A 792 18.00 33.24 5.25
C CYS A 792 18.70 34.03 4.14
N THR A 793 19.66 33.39 3.49
CA THR A 793 20.41 33.91 2.35
C THR A 793 20.23 32.99 1.15
N ILE A 794 20.07 33.57 -0.04
CA ILE A 794 19.94 32.81 -1.31
C ILE A 794 21.23 32.00 -1.53
N GLY A 795 21.08 30.73 -1.90
CA GLY A 795 22.17 29.79 -2.16
C GLY A 795 22.72 29.10 -0.91
N ASN A 796 22.11 29.32 0.25
CA ASN A 796 22.59 28.76 1.51
C ASN A 796 22.30 27.26 1.62
N HIS A 797 23.37 26.48 1.81
CA HIS A 797 23.32 25.02 1.91
C HIS A 797 22.57 24.50 3.13
N ARG A 798 22.43 25.28 4.22
CA ARG A 798 21.74 24.85 5.45
C ARG A 798 20.23 24.72 5.32
N HIS A 799 19.63 25.38 4.33
CA HIS A 799 18.18 25.34 4.09
C HIS A 799 17.81 24.91 2.66
N ARG A 800 18.80 24.45 1.89
CA ARG A 800 18.59 23.92 0.54
C ARG A 800 17.87 22.57 0.58
N ILE A 801 16.70 22.51 -0.03
CA ILE A 801 15.91 21.30 -0.28
C ILE A 801 16.45 20.58 -1.53
N LEU A 802 16.67 21.33 -2.62
CA LEU A 802 17.08 20.78 -3.92
C LEU A 802 18.13 21.66 -4.59
N SER A 803 19.19 21.02 -5.08
CA SER A 803 20.06 21.57 -6.12
C SER A 803 19.59 21.04 -7.47
N TYR A 804 18.83 21.85 -8.21
CA TYR A 804 18.21 21.46 -9.47
C TYR A 804 19.26 21.24 -10.56
N THR A 805 19.30 20.02 -11.10
CA THR A 805 20.21 19.67 -12.19
C THR A 805 19.60 20.03 -13.53
N THR A 806 20.27 20.90 -14.28
CA THR A 806 19.73 21.52 -15.49
C THR A 806 19.74 20.56 -16.68
N TYR A 807 20.77 19.72 -16.78
CA TYR A 807 20.88 18.62 -17.72
C TYR A 807 22.00 17.67 -17.30
N SER A 808 21.96 16.47 -17.85
CA SER A 808 23.06 15.51 -17.81
C SER A 808 23.30 14.91 -19.20
N ILE A 809 24.50 14.39 -19.42
CA ILE A 809 24.87 13.71 -20.66
C ILE A 809 24.97 12.21 -20.36
N ASN A 810 24.23 11.39 -21.10
CA ASN A 810 24.29 9.94 -20.94
C ASN A 810 25.58 9.36 -21.54
N THR A 811 25.81 8.05 -21.36
CA THR A 811 27.00 7.37 -21.90
C THR A 811 27.10 7.36 -23.43
N SER A 812 25.97 7.58 -24.12
CA SER A 812 25.89 7.68 -25.57
C SER A 812 26.14 9.11 -26.09
N GLY A 813 26.31 10.10 -25.20
CA GLY A 813 26.49 11.51 -25.55
C GLY A 813 25.20 12.31 -25.68
N ASP A 814 24.03 11.70 -25.42
CA ASP A 814 22.75 12.40 -25.49
C ASP A 814 22.55 13.30 -24.27
N THR A 815 22.00 14.49 -24.51
CA THR A 815 21.63 15.41 -23.45
C THR A 815 20.22 15.12 -22.94
N VAL A 816 20.10 14.74 -21.67
CA VAL A 816 18.82 14.64 -20.96
C VAL A 816 18.65 15.91 -20.12
N ARG A 817 17.61 16.70 -20.39
CA ARG A 817 17.32 17.95 -19.66
C ARG A 817 16.79 17.67 -18.25
N GLY A 818 16.84 18.69 -17.38
CA GLY A 818 16.35 18.61 -16.01
C GLY A 818 14.88 18.14 -15.92
N GLY A 819 14.57 17.44 -14.84
CA GLY A 819 13.25 16.87 -14.60
C GLY A 819 12.20 17.89 -14.16
N LYS A 820 11.00 17.38 -13.92
CA LYS A 820 9.88 18.15 -13.38
C LYS A 820 9.65 17.77 -11.93
N PHE A 821 9.35 18.77 -11.10
CA PHE A 821 9.23 18.58 -9.66
C PHE A 821 7.94 19.19 -9.11
N TYR A 822 7.29 18.45 -8.22
CA TYR A 822 6.30 18.96 -7.29
C TYR A 822 6.92 19.01 -5.89
N ILE A 823 7.18 20.20 -5.36
CA ILE A 823 7.84 20.40 -4.07
C ILE A 823 6.88 21.15 -3.16
N LYS A 824 6.47 20.54 -2.05
CA LYS A 824 5.53 21.17 -1.11
C LYS A 824 5.65 20.68 0.32
N GLY A 825 5.51 21.60 1.28
CA GLY A 825 5.34 21.30 2.70
C GLY A 825 6.57 20.71 3.40
N ASN A 826 7.73 20.76 2.77
CA ASN A 826 9.00 20.37 3.38
C ASN A 826 9.39 21.39 4.45
N TYR A 827 10.07 20.90 5.50
CA TYR A 827 10.35 21.67 6.70
C TYR A 827 11.85 21.69 6.99
N VAL A 828 12.39 22.89 7.24
CA VAL A 828 13.77 23.14 7.64
C VAL A 828 13.79 23.88 8.99
N PRO A 829 14.04 23.21 10.13
CA PRO A 829 14.08 23.86 11.44
C PRO A 829 15.11 25.00 11.47
N GLY A 830 14.71 26.14 12.04
CA GLY A 830 15.57 27.32 12.20
C GLY A 830 15.59 28.29 11.01
N TYR A 831 14.86 28.01 9.91
CA TYR A 831 14.82 28.86 8.71
C TYR A 831 13.39 29.17 8.29
N SER A 832 12.80 30.24 8.83
CA SER A 832 11.41 30.64 8.53
C SER A 832 11.16 31.10 7.10
N CYS A 833 12.22 31.42 6.32
CA CYS A 833 12.07 31.75 4.90
C CYS A 833 11.70 30.55 4.03
N VAL A 834 12.13 29.34 4.38
CA VAL A 834 11.79 28.11 3.66
C VAL A 834 10.61 27.39 4.33
N THR A 835 10.55 27.49 5.65
CA THR A 835 9.59 26.77 6.49
C THR A 835 8.35 27.59 6.76
N GLU A 836 7.21 27.16 6.22
CA GLU A 836 5.89 27.61 6.62
C GLU A 836 4.92 26.42 6.69
N ALA A 837 4.06 26.35 7.71
CA ALA A 837 3.24 25.16 8.00
C ALA A 837 2.26 24.77 6.87
N SER A 838 1.89 25.71 6.00
CA SER A 838 1.00 25.50 4.85
C SER A 838 1.71 25.61 3.50
N ASP A 839 2.95 26.11 3.47
CA ASP A 839 3.71 26.47 2.26
C ASP A 839 2.85 27.20 1.23
N THR A 840 1.99 28.11 1.72
CA THR A 840 1.00 28.83 0.92
C THR A 840 1.64 29.91 0.06
N ASP A 841 2.77 30.45 0.52
CA ASP A 841 3.55 31.47 -0.16
C ASP A 841 4.66 30.87 -1.06
N ASP A 842 4.67 29.55 -1.27
CA ASP A 842 5.63 28.86 -2.15
C ASP A 842 7.10 29.04 -1.74
N ASN A 843 7.33 29.06 -0.42
CA ASN A 843 8.61 29.33 0.22
C ASN A 843 9.62 28.20 -0.02
N ASN A 844 9.15 26.95 -0.12
CA ASN A 844 9.98 25.80 -0.50
C ASN A 844 10.68 26.04 -1.86
N TRP A 845 9.98 26.56 -2.86
CA TRP A 845 10.56 26.89 -4.16
C TRP A 845 11.45 28.12 -4.11
N THR A 846 10.93 29.21 -3.54
CA THR A 846 11.60 30.52 -3.56
C THR A 846 12.94 30.51 -2.84
N TYR A 847 13.02 29.80 -1.71
CA TYR A 847 14.21 29.82 -0.85
C TYR A 847 14.87 28.44 -0.69
N GLY A 848 14.22 27.35 -1.08
CA GLY A 848 14.76 25.99 -0.90
C GLY A 848 15.34 25.35 -2.17
N VAL A 849 15.08 25.89 -3.37
CA VAL A 849 15.51 25.30 -4.65
C VAL A 849 16.48 26.21 -5.38
N TYR A 850 17.62 25.68 -5.80
CA TYR A 850 18.66 26.44 -6.50
C TYR A 850 19.11 25.72 -7.77
N PRO A 851 19.38 26.44 -8.87
CA PRO A 851 20.00 25.81 -10.04
C PRO A 851 21.41 25.34 -9.70
N ASP A 852 21.87 24.30 -10.40
CA ASP A 852 23.27 23.93 -10.46
C ASP A 852 24.14 25.03 -11.10
N ALA A 853 25.45 24.81 -11.15
CA ALA A 853 26.40 25.78 -11.69
C ALA A 853 26.19 26.12 -13.19
N ASN A 854 25.42 25.31 -13.92
CA ASN A 854 25.14 25.51 -15.35
C ASN A 854 23.74 26.09 -15.60
N GLY A 855 22.90 26.19 -14.57
CA GLY A 855 21.50 26.60 -14.67
C GLY A 855 21.25 28.03 -14.28
N THR A 856 20.02 28.47 -14.57
CA THR A 856 19.50 29.79 -14.22
C THR A 856 18.25 29.66 -13.34
N SER A 857 17.84 30.76 -12.69
CA SER A 857 16.55 30.81 -11.98
C SER A 857 15.36 30.51 -12.91
N GLN A 858 15.49 30.78 -14.23
CA GLN A 858 14.45 30.45 -15.20
C GLN A 858 14.31 28.93 -15.39
N ASP A 859 15.42 28.18 -15.31
CA ASP A 859 15.37 26.73 -15.40
C ASP A 859 14.65 26.12 -14.20
N VAL A 860 14.82 26.70 -13.00
CA VAL A 860 14.07 26.32 -11.79
C VAL A 860 12.58 26.60 -11.95
N ILE A 861 12.21 27.78 -12.47
CA ILE A 861 10.80 28.14 -12.76
C ILE A 861 10.19 27.12 -13.75
N ASN A 862 10.96 26.72 -14.77
CA ASN A 862 10.51 25.76 -15.77
C ASN A 862 10.40 24.33 -15.22
N ALA A 863 11.09 23.99 -14.13
CA ALA A 863 11.05 22.66 -13.52
C ALA A 863 9.77 22.43 -12.70
N ARG A 864 9.14 23.50 -12.23
CA ARG A 864 8.00 23.45 -11.31
C ARG A 864 6.73 22.91 -11.97
N VAL A 865 5.99 22.10 -11.20
CA VAL A 865 4.58 21.81 -11.43
C VAL A 865 3.77 22.12 -10.17
N ASP A 866 2.51 22.51 -10.34
CA ASP A 866 1.64 22.92 -9.21
C ASP A 866 0.74 21.79 -8.68
N THR A 867 0.70 20.65 -9.38
CA THR A 867 -0.01 19.44 -8.99
C THR A 867 0.96 18.28 -8.84
N PRO A 868 0.79 17.40 -7.82
CA PRO A 868 1.63 16.23 -7.68
C PRO A 868 1.49 15.31 -8.91
N PHE A 869 2.59 14.68 -9.28
CA PHE A 869 2.57 13.58 -10.27
C PHE A 869 1.83 12.36 -9.71
N PRO A 870 1.32 11.46 -10.56
CA PRO A 870 0.76 10.18 -10.11
C PRO A 870 1.71 9.44 -9.16
N TYR A 871 1.16 8.89 -8.08
CA TYR A 871 1.91 8.12 -7.09
C TYR A 871 1.02 7.05 -6.44
N THR A 872 1.62 5.92 -6.06
CA THR A 872 0.94 4.89 -5.27
C THR A 872 0.74 5.36 -3.83
N PRO A 873 -0.45 5.18 -3.21
CA PRO A 873 -0.77 5.79 -1.92
C PRO A 873 0.23 5.48 -0.80
N VAL A 874 0.49 6.52 0.00
CA VAL A 874 1.32 6.52 1.22
C VAL A 874 0.64 7.40 2.27
N THR A 875 0.46 6.89 3.48
CA THR A 875 -0.08 7.67 4.60
C THR A 875 0.85 8.83 4.90
N THR A 876 0.40 10.04 4.60
CA THR A 876 1.24 11.25 4.62
C THR A 876 0.94 12.08 5.87
N GLN A 877 1.97 12.41 6.65
CA GLN A 877 1.86 13.33 7.79
C GLN A 877 2.52 14.68 7.46
N THR A 878 2.37 15.66 8.36
CA THR A 878 3.22 16.85 8.34
C THR A 878 4.68 16.46 8.55
N ALA A 879 5.63 17.24 8.02
CA ALA A 879 7.05 16.94 8.14
C ALA A 879 7.52 16.79 9.59
N GLU A 880 6.98 17.58 10.52
CA GLU A 880 7.31 17.52 11.95
C GLU A 880 6.81 16.21 12.60
N ASN A 881 5.60 15.77 12.28
CA ASN A 881 5.09 14.49 12.76
C ASN A 881 5.85 13.31 12.15
N ALA A 882 6.17 13.41 10.86
CA ALA A 882 7.04 12.44 10.20
C ALA A 882 8.41 12.34 10.89
N TYR A 883 9.03 13.46 11.28
CA TYR A 883 10.28 13.45 12.03
C TYR A 883 10.21 12.66 13.35
N LEU A 884 9.13 12.83 14.11
CA LEU A 884 8.93 12.06 15.35
C LEU A 884 8.81 10.57 15.03
N LEU A 885 7.92 10.20 14.09
CA LEU A 885 7.69 8.83 13.69
C LEU A 885 8.95 8.15 13.15
N VAL A 886 9.69 8.81 12.25
CA VAL A 886 10.92 8.27 11.65
C VAL A 886 11.99 8.06 12.71
N THR A 887 12.20 9.01 13.63
CA THR A 887 13.20 8.83 14.69
C THR A 887 12.81 7.75 15.71
N ASP A 888 11.52 7.45 15.87
CA ASP A 888 11.05 6.34 16.72
C ASP A 888 11.12 4.99 16.01
N SER A 889 10.78 4.92 14.72
CA SER A 889 10.50 3.65 14.05
C SER A 889 11.50 3.24 12.96
N ALA A 890 12.29 4.15 12.38
CA ALA A 890 13.13 3.77 11.22
C ALA A 890 14.33 2.87 11.57
N GLY A 891 14.75 2.05 10.62
CA GLY A 891 15.87 1.11 10.70
C GLY A 891 15.46 -0.27 11.23
N ALA A 892 16.46 -1.13 11.44
CA ALA A 892 16.30 -2.47 12.01
C ALA A 892 15.96 -2.37 13.52
N ILE A 893 14.70 -2.03 13.81
CA ILE A 893 14.18 -1.91 15.18
C ILE A 893 13.77 -3.25 15.79
N LEU A 894 13.60 -4.29 14.97
CA LEU A 894 13.36 -5.65 15.40
C LEU A 894 14.59 -6.52 15.11
N PRO A 895 15.03 -7.37 16.06
CA PRO A 895 14.51 -7.45 17.43
C PRO A 895 14.73 -6.17 18.24
N ARG A 896 15.88 -5.51 18.09
CA ARG A 896 16.18 -4.23 18.76
C ARG A 896 17.20 -3.45 17.94
N ARG A 897 17.20 -2.11 17.99
CA ARG A 897 18.30 -1.27 17.44
C ARG A 897 19.61 -1.59 18.14
N ASP A 898 20.72 -1.57 17.41
CA ASP A 898 22.05 -1.70 18.02
C ASP A 898 22.64 -0.35 18.48
N THR A 899 23.90 -0.35 18.92
CA THR A 899 24.58 0.84 19.43
C THR A 899 24.76 1.93 18.37
N LEU A 900 24.97 1.56 17.10
CA LEU A 900 25.12 2.52 16.02
C LEU A 900 23.80 3.23 15.74
N ASP A 901 22.73 2.48 15.46
CA ASP A 901 21.44 3.07 15.12
C ASP A 901 20.93 3.96 16.25
N ARG A 902 21.11 3.53 17.52
CA ARG A 902 20.78 4.36 18.69
C ARG A 902 21.58 5.65 18.75
N ARG A 903 22.87 5.63 18.38
CA ARG A 903 23.70 6.85 18.29
C ARG A 903 23.16 7.79 17.22
N ILE A 904 22.95 7.30 16.00
CA ILE A 904 22.48 8.12 14.87
C ILE A 904 21.13 8.78 15.18
N ILE A 905 20.22 8.04 15.82
CA ILE A 905 18.92 8.59 16.24
C ILE A 905 19.09 9.65 17.32
N ARG A 906 19.95 9.42 18.33
CA ARG A 906 20.26 10.42 19.36
C ARG A 906 20.82 11.69 18.72
N GLU A 907 21.80 11.56 17.84
CA GLU A 907 22.46 12.66 17.13
C GLU A 907 21.49 13.44 16.25
N THR A 908 20.63 12.74 15.51
CA THR A 908 19.54 13.33 14.74
C THR A 908 18.61 14.14 15.65
N ARG A 909 18.29 13.63 16.85
CA ARG A 909 17.44 14.32 17.83
C ARG A 909 18.10 15.54 18.44
N THR A 910 19.34 15.44 18.86
CA THR A 910 20.08 16.52 19.53
C THR A 910 20.69 17.54 18.57
N GLY A 911 20.80 17.22 17.28
CA GLY A 911 21.47 18.07 16.30
C GLY A 911 23.00 18.11 16.47
N THR A 912 23.59 17.07 17.07
CA THR A 912 25.02 16.97 17.38
C THR A 912 25.63 15.73 16.71
N ALA A 913 26.95 15.70 16.52
CA ALA A 913 27.67 14.47 16.16
C ALA A 913 28.63 14.06 17.29
N THR A 914 29.03 12.79 17.32
CA THR A 914 29.98 12.25 18.31
C THR A 914 31.37 12.00 17.73
N TYR A 915 31.46 11.62 16.46
CA TYR A 915 32.71 11.22 15.79
C TYR A 915 32.93 12.00 14.50
N ALA A 916 34.18 12.13 14.08
CA ALA A 916 34.57 12.66 12.78
C ALA A 916 36.02 12.35 12.48
N ASP A 917 36.34 12.21 11.19
CA ASP A 917 37.71 12.20 10.69
C ASP A 917 38.10 13.56 10.09
N THR A 918 39.41 13.82 10.04
CA THR A 918 39.94 15.13 9.61
C THR A 918 39.92 15.34 8.08
N SER A 919 39.70 14.29 7.30
CA SER A 919 39.66 14.35 5.83
C SER A 919 38.51 15.24 5.33
N TYR A 920 37.37 15.28 6.04
CA TYR A 920 36.24 16.13 5.74
C TYR A 920 36.34 17.46 6.51
N HIS A 921 36.97 18.45 5.87
CA HIS A 921 37.19 19.79 6.43
C HIS A 921 36.71 20.97 5.55
N PRO A 922 35.51 20.95 4.95
CA PRO A 922 34.97 22.17 4.35
C PRO A 922 34.92 23.35 5.33
N ALA A 923 35.14 24.57 4.82
CA ALA A 923 35.04 25.77 5.64
C ALA A 923 33.61 25.97 6.19
N GLY A 924 33.50 26.32 7.48
CA GLY A 924 32.23 26.66 8.13
C GLY A 924 31.44 25.48 8.72
N ILE A 925 32.04 24.29 8.82
CA ILE A 925 31.49 23.16 9.59
C ILE A 925 31.83 23.26 11.08
N SER A 926 31.12 22.50 11.91
CA SER A 926 31.45 22.27 13.32
C SER A 926 32.08 20.88 13.50
N ASN A 927 33.00 20.73 14.47
CA ASN A 927 33.60 19.45 14.82
C ASN A 927 33.15 18.96 16.21
N PRO A 928 32.96 17.64 16.41
CA PRO A 928 32.98 16.60 15.37
C PRO A 928 31.87 16.80 14.32
N SER A 929 32.19 16.56 13.05
CA SER A 929 31.30 16.77 11.90
C SER A 929 30.26 15.65 11.72
N GLY A 930 30.52 14.43 12.20
CA GLY A 930 29.72 13.24 11.91
C GLY A 930 30.12 12.52 10.63
N ILE A 931 31.10 13.04 9.88
CA ILE A 931 31.62 12.41 8.66
C ILE A 931 32.90 11.64 9.00
N ILE A 932 32.94 10.36 8.62
CA ILE A 932 34.02 9.42 8.95
C ILE A 932 34.58 8.78 7.68
N ASP A 933 35.81 8.26 7.74
CA ASP A 933 36.51 7.60 6.64
C ASP A 933 36.51 6.07 6.75
N SER A 934 36.30 5.56 7.96
CA SER A 934 36.26 4.13 8.26
C SER A 934 35.32 3.84 9.42
N GLN A 935 34.71 2.65 9.42
CA GLN A 935 33.97 2.14 10.57
C GLN A 935 34.84 2.03 11.83
N GLU A 936 36.17 1.91 11.69
CA GLU A 936 37.08 1.82 12.83
C GLU A 936 37.09 3.10 13.67
N THR A 937 36.84 4.26 13.07
CA THR A 937 36.71 5.57 13.76
C THR A 937 35.65 5.53 14.86
N VAL A 938 34.64 4.69 14.69
CA VAL A 938 33.51 4.56 15.62
C VAL A 938 33.56 3.26 16.43
N GLY A 939 34.67 2.51 16.36
CA GLY A 939 34.89 1.27 17.09
C GLY A 939 34.46 -0.01 16.37
N GLY A 940 34.16 0.06 15.07
CA GLY A 940 33.80 -1.10 14.24
C GLY A 940 32.38 -1.63 14.50
N TRP A 941 32.12 -2.85 14.01
CA TRP A 941 30.79 -3.48 14.11
C TRP A 941 30.39 -3.77 15.56
N PRO A 942 29.16 -3.39 15.97
CA PRO A 942 28.62 -3.80 17.27
C PRO A 942 28.59 -5.33 17.41
N ALA A 943 28.91 -5.82 18.60
CA ALA A 943 28.68 -7.23 18.93
C ALA A 943 27.17 -7.49 19.01
N LEU A 944 26.69 -8.46 18.23
CA LEU A 944 25.29 -8.90 18.22
C LEU A 944 25.22 -10.28 18.86
N ASN A 945 24.51 -10.37 19.99
CA ASN A 945 24.39 -11.61 20.75
C ASN A 945 23.15 -12.40 20.28
N SER A 946 23.30 -13.72 20.19
CA SER A 946 22.19 -14.63 19.94
C SER A 946 21.59 -15.10 21.26
N THR A 947 20.27 -15.22 21.30
CA THR A 947 19.55 -15.96 22.36
C THR A 947 18.98 -17.25 21.78
N THR A 948 18.28 -18.01 22.61
CA THR A 948 17.59 -19.24 22.19
C THR A 948 16.44 -18.89 21.24
N TYR A 949 16.38 -19.57 20.09
CA TYR A 949 15.22 -19.52 19.19
C TYR A 949 14.08 -20.35 19.79
N PRO A 950 12.81 -19.88 19.77
CA PRO A 950 11.67 -20.67 20.24
C PRO A 950 11.56 -22.04 19.55
N ASN A 951 11.04 -23.04 20.24
CA ASN A 951 10.77 -24.35 19.65
C ASN A 951 9.71 -24.22 18.55
N ASP A 952 10.03 -24.87 17.44
CA ASP A 952 9.22 -24.99 16.22
C ASP A 952 9.48 -26.41 15.71
N SER A 953 8.59 -27.32 16.11
CA SER A 953 8.80 -28.76 16.04
C SER A 953 8.55 -29.32 14.64
N ASP A 954 7.68 -28.72 13.85
CA ASP A 954 7.38 -29.12 12.48
C ASP A 954 8.11 -28.31 11.40
N ASN A 955 8.90 -27.30 11.81
CA ASN A 955 9.75 -26.46 10.97
C ASN A 955 8.98 -25.61 9.95
N ASP A 956 7.80 -25.13 10.33
CA ASP A 956 6.90 -24.42 9.43
C ASP A 956 7.00 -22.88 9.53
N GLY A 957 7.83 -22.36 10.43
CA GLY A 957 8.06 -20.93 10.60
C GLY A 957 7.41 -20.32 11.85
N MET A 958 6.56 -21.08 12.55
CA MET A 958 5.80 -20.61 13.69
C MET A 958 6.20 -21.40 14.96
N PRO A 959 6.41 -20.73 16.09
CA PRO A 959 6.68 -21.44 17.34
C PRO A 959 5.48 -22.23 17.85
N ASP A 960 5.74 -23.41 18.43
CA ASP A 960 4.68 -24.31 18.93
C ASP A 960 3.74 -23.61 19.94
N TRP A 961 4.28 -22.70 20.76
CA TRP A 961 3.51 -21.93 21.74
C TRP A 961 2.56 -20.91 21.08
N TRP A 962 2.96 -20.36 19.93
CA TRP A 962 2.16 -19.36 19.21
C TRP A 962 0.97 -20.05 18.54
N GLU A 963 1.21 -21.20 17.93
CA GLU A 963 0.15 -22.04 17.37
C GLU A 963 -0.86 -22.49 18.43
N ALA A 964 -0.38 -22.94 19.59
CA ALA A 964 -1.21 -23.30 20.73
C ALA A 964 -2.11 -22.14 21.19
N LYS A 965 -1.56 -20.92 21.19
CA LYS A 965 -2.29 -19.71 21.54
C LYS A 965 -3.41 -19.40 20.55
N ILE A 966 -3.14 -19.54 19.24
CA ILE A 966 -4.13 -19.26 18.19
C ILE A 966 -5.26 -20.31 18.17
N ASN A 967 -4.98 -21.57 18.52
CA ASN A 967 -5.98 -22.65 18.55
C ASN A 967 -6.79 -22.76 19.85
N GLY A 968 -6.75 -21.76 20.74
CA GLY A 968 -7.66 -21.67 21.87
C GLY A 968 -7.25 -22.43 23.14
N GLY A 969 -5.98 -22.82 23.32
CA GLY A 969 -5.50 -23.25 24.64
C GLY A 969 -4.11 -23.91 24.75
N GLY A 970 -3.29 -23.35 25.65
CA GLY A 970 -2.67 -24.04 26.81
C GLY A 970 -1.40 -24.88 26.66
N THR A 971 -1.19 -25.57 25.54
CA THR A 971 -0.05 -26.48 25.34
C THR A 971 0.47 -26.43 23.91
N ASP A 972 1.78 -26.34 23.75
CA ASP A 972 2.53 -26.39 22.48
C ASP A 972 1.89 -27.33 21.44
N SER A 973 1.67 -26.83 20.23
CA SER A 973 0.92 -27.49 19.16
C SER A 973 1.57 -27.21 17.81
N THR A 974 1.54 -28.17 16.88
CA THR A 974 2.00 -28.04 15.47
C THR A 974 0.82 -28.22 14.49
N SER A 975 -0.33 -27.63 14.82
CA SER A 975 -1.61 -27.92 14.14
C SER A 975 -2.11 -26.77 13.26
N VAL A 976 -1.45 -25.61 13.32
CA VAL A 976 -1.74 -24.47 12.44
C VAL A 976 -0.83 -24.60 11.24
N ASN A 977 -1.41 -24.74 10.05
CA ASN A 977 -0.59 -24.80 8.84
C ASN A 977 -0.10 -23.40 8.45
N ALA A 978 1.22 -23.17 8.43
CA ALA A 978 1.86 -21.92 8.00
C ALA A 978 1.32 -21.33 6.68
N THR A 979 0.98 -22.17 5.71
CA THR A 979 0.52 -21.75 4.36
C THR A 979 -1.00 -21.56 4.25
N SER A 980 -1.76 -21.86 5.31
CA SER A 980 -3.19 -21.58 5.33
C SER A 980 -3.46 -20.08 5.37
N TYR A 981 -4.42 -19.63 4.58
CA TYR A 981 -4.82 -18.23 4.50
C TYR A 981 -5.91 -17.93 5.52
N ALA A 982 -5.76 -16.84 6.25
CA ALA A 982 -6.83 -16.29 7.07
C ALA A 982 -7.77 -15.39 6.23
N ASP A 983 -8.87 -14.96 6.84
CA ASP A 983 -9.92 -14.14 6.19
C ASP A 983 -9.41 -12.79 5.64
N ASP A 984 -8.24 -12.33 6.10
CA ASP A 984 -7.58 -11.10 5.63
C ASP A 984 -6.55 -11.33 4.50
N GLY A 985 -6.50 -12.55 3.97
CA GLY A 985 -5.68 -12.95 2.83
C GLY A 985 -4.18 -13.09 3.12
N TYR A 986 -3.77 -13.02 4.38
CA TYR A 986 -2.42 -13.40 4.81
C TYR A 986 -2.35 -14.86 5.22
N THR A 987 -1.20 -15.47 4.96
CA THR A 987 -0.88 -16.79 5.51
C THR A 987 -0.71 -16.73 7.03
N MET A 988 -0.89 -17.86 7.73
CA MET A 988 -0.66 -17.91 9.18
C MET A 988 0.79 -17.58 9.55
N LEU A 989 1.76 -17.97 8.72
CA LEU A 989 3.15 -17.53 8.87
C LEU A 989 3.28 -16.01 8.78
N GLU A 990 2.65 -15.36 7.81
CA GLU A 990 2.66 -13.91 7.72
C GLU A 990 1.97 -13.24 8.91
N LYS A 991 0.92 -13.85 9.49
CA LYS A 991 0.32 -13.37 10.74
C LYS A 991 1.31 -13.43 11.89
N TYR A 992 2.03 -14.53 12.04
CA TYR A 992 3.10 -14.65 13.02
C TYR A 992 4.16 -13.56 12.80
N LEU A 993 4.73 -13.48 11.59
CA LEU A 993 5.82 -12.54 11.25
C LEU A 993 5.46 -11.07 11.48
N ASN A 994 4.21 -10.68 11.26
CA ASN A 994 3.73 -9.31 11.45
C ASN A 994 3.28 -9.02 12.90
N ALA A 995 3.14 -10.06 13.74
CA ALA A 995 2.79 -9.92 15.15
C ALA A 995 4.01 -9.88 16.08
N ILE A 996 5.21 -10.25 15.61
CA ILE A 996 6.45 -10.29 16.42
C ILE A 996 6.70 -8.91 17.05
N PRO A 997 6.62 -8.79 18.39
CA PRO A 997 6.95 -7.55 19.08
C PRO A 997 8.46 -7.46 19.32
N SER A 998 8.95 -6.27 19.69
CA SER A 998 10.30 -6.19 20.24
C SER A 998 10.42 -7.08 21.50
N PRO A 999 11.49 -7.86 21.67
CA PRO A 999 11.78 -8.58 22.90
C PRO A 999 11.82 -7.64 24.11
N ASP A 1000 12.20 -6.37 23.92
CA ASP A 1000 12.26 -5.37 25.00
C ASP A 1000 10.91 -4.77 25.38
N LYS A 1001 9.86 -4.99 24.56
CA LYS A 1001 8.50 -4.58 24.90
C LYS A 1001 8.07 -5.29 26.20
N PRO A 1002 7.59 -4.56 27.22
CA PRO A 1002 7.05 -5.17 28.44
C PRO A 1002 5.91 -6.15 28.12
N VAL A 1003 5.75 -7.16 28.98
CA VAL A 1003 4.64 -8.12 28.84
C VAL A 1003 3.30 -7.42 29.07
N THR A 1004 2.28 -7.91 28.37
CA THR A 1004 0.89 -7.64 28.70
C THR A 1004 0.33 -8.88 29.39
N PHE A 1005 -0.20 -8.71 30.61
CA PHE A 1005 -0.92 -9.79 31.29
C PHE A 1005 -2.32 -9.91 30.67
N GLU A 1006 -2.63 -11.05 30.08
CA GLU A 1006 -3.93 -11.32 29.45
C GLU A 1006 -4.93 -11.88 30.45
N GLN A 1007 -4.45 -12.68 31.40
CA GLN A 1007 -5.26 -13.31 32.43
C GLN A 1007 -4.43 -13.60 33.69
N ILE A 1008 -5.07 -13.53 34.86
CA ILE A 1008 -4.53 -14.00 36.15
C ILE A 1008 -5.68 -14.60 36.98
N ASN A 1009 -5.46 -15.77 37.59
CA ASN A 1009 -6.39 -16.39 38.55
C ASN A 1009 -5.62 -16.95 39.75
N GLY A 1010 -6.33 -17.17 40.85
CA GLY A 1010 -5.78 -17.74 42.07
C GLY A 1010 -6.69 -18.83 42.61
N THR A 1011 -6.09 -19.96 42.99
CA THR A 1011 -6.80 -21.11 43.53
C THR A 1011 -6.18 -21.49 44.86
N HIS A 1012 -6.99 -21.51 45.92
CA HIS A 1012 -6.59 -22.08 47.21
C HIS A 1012 -6.45 -23.60 47.06
N LEU A 1013 -5.31 -24.11 47.48
CA LEU A 1013 -5.00 -25.54 47.55
C LEU A 1013 -5.19 -26.01 49.01
N SER A 1014 -4.88 -27.27 49.32
CA SER A 1014 -4.96 -27.76 50.70
C SER A 1014 -3.95 -27.07 51.63
N GLY A 1015 -4.37 -26.67 52.84
CA GLY A 1015 -3.52 -26.02 53.83
C GLY A 1015 -3.17 -24.58 53.44
N ASP A 1016 -1.95 -24.14 53.71
CA ASP A 1016 -1.52 -22.74 53.48
C ASP A 1016 -1.10 -22.47 52.01
N ALA A 1017 -1.46 -23.34 51.07
CA ALA A 1017 -0.97 -23.26 49.69
C ALA A 1017 -1.95 -22.53 48.76
N VAL A 1018 -1.47 -21.55 47.99
CA VAL A 1018 -2.24 -20.87 46.95
C VAL A 1018 -1.48 -20.95 45.63
N SER A 1019 -2.16 -21.44 44.59
CA SER A 1019 -1.66 -21.45 43.22
C SER A 1019 -2.14 -20.21 42.48
N VAL A 1020 -1.22 -19.43 41.91
CA VAL A 1020 -1.52 -18.28 41.06
C VAL A 1020 -1.12 -18.60 39.63
N ASP A 1021 -2.11 -18.73 38.74
CA ASP A 1021 -1.94 -18.96 37.31
C ASP A 1021 -2.11 -17.67 36.52
N PHE A 1022 -1.27 -17.44 35.51
CA PHE A 1022 -1.38 -16.27 34.65
C PHE A 1022 -0.89 -16.55 33.23
N THR A 1023 -1.38 -15.73 32.29
CA THR A 1023 -1.06 -15.78 30.86
C THR A 1023 -0.54 -14.43 30.40
N ILE A 1024 0.51 -14.44 29.58
CA ILE A 1024 1.09 -13.24 28.95
C ILE A 1024 0.87 -13.23 27.44
N ASP A 1025 0.97 -12.05 26.84
CA ASP A 1025 0.76 -11.83 25.40
C ASP A 1025 1.78 -12.52 24.49
N TRP A 1026 3.05 -12.55 24.88
CA TRP A 1026 4.14 -13.10 24.07
C TRP A 1026 5.18 -13.79 24.95
N ALA A 1027 5.74 -14.91 24.51
CA ALA A 1027 6.76 -15.63 25.28
C ALA A 1027 8.05 -14.78 25.44
N LYS A 1028 8.69 -14.83 26.61
CA LYS A 1028 9.83 -13.96 26.97
C LYS A 1028 10.88 -14.72 27.77
N ASP A 1029 12.14 -14.37 27.59
CA ASP A 1029 13.28 -14.89 28.36
C ASP A 1029 14.15 -13.79 29.00
N GLN A 1030 13.92 -12.52 28.67
CA GLN A 1030 14.66 -11.35 29.20
C GLN A 1030 14.02 -10.69 30.44
N PHE A 1031 12.98 -11.30 31.00
CA PHE A 1031 12.20 -10.76 32.13
C PHE A 1031 12.23 -11.71 33.33
N LYS A 1032 11.73 -11.25 34.47
CA LYS A 1032 11.41 -12.07 35.64
C LYS A 1032 9.96 -11.83 36.04
N PHE A 1033 9.31 -12.86 36.58
CA PHE A 1033 7.99 -12.75 37.18
C PHE A 1033 8.08 -12.94 38.69
N ALA A 1034 7.69 -11.93 39.45
CA ALA A 1034 7.64 -11.98 40.90
C ALA A 1034 6.19 -12.01 41.38
N LEU A 1035 5.89 -12.94 42.29
CA LEU A 1035 4.60 -13.01 42.96
C LEU A 1035 4.62 -12.11 44.19
N TYR A 1036 3.63 -11.23 44.29
CA TYR A 1036 3.43 -10.34 45.41
C TYR A 1036 2.14 -10.69 46.14
N ARG A 1037 2.18 -10.59 47.47
CA ARG A 1037 1.09 -10.91 48.38
C ARG A 1037 0.79 -9.75 49.32
N SER A 1038 -0.47 -9.55 49.64
CA SER A 1038 -0.94 -8.59 50.63
C SER A 1038 -2.10 -9.20 51.44
N THR A 1039 -2.25 -8.79 52.71
CA THR A 1039 -3.40 -9.11 53.56
C THR A 1039 -4.38 -7.94 53.72
N ASP A 1040 -4.06 -6.79 53.11
CA ASP A 1040 -4.78 -5.52 53.28
C ASP A 1040 -5.10 -4.80 51.95
N ASP A 1041 -4.79 -5.43 50.81
CA ASP A 1041 -4.88 -4.87 49.44
C ASP A 1041 -4.10 -3.56 49.24
N SER A 1042 -3.14 -3.25 50.12
CA SER A 1042 -2.42 -1.97 50.11
C SER A 1042 -0.91 -2.16 50.14
N THR A 1043 -0.41 -3.01 51.02
CA THR A 1043 1.01 -3.31 51.19
C THR A 1043 1.33 -4.69 50.63
N PHE A 1044 1.97 -4.69 49.46
CA PHE A 1044 2.35 -5.91 48.75
C PHE A 1044 3.79 -6.28 49.03
N THR A 1045 4.00 -7.48 49.57
CA THR A 1045 5.32 -8.08 49.79
C THR A 1045 5.62 -9.10 48.70
N LYS A 1046 6.82 -9.04 48.11
CA LYS A 1046 7.29 -10.05 47.17
C LYS A 1046 7.56 -11.37 47.91
N ILE A 1047 6.92 -12.45 47.46
CA ILE A 1047 7.02 -13.78 48.07
C ILE A 1047 8.05 -14.65 47.36
N THR A 1048 7.99 -14.69 46.04
CA THR A 1048 8.90 -15.51 45.22
C THR A 1048 9.04 -14.91 43.81
N GLU A 1049 9.96 -15.44 43.03
CA GLU A 1049 10.13 -15.11 41.62
C GLU A 1049 10.49 -16.34 40.77
N ILE A 1050 10.15 -16.28 39.50
CA ILE A 1050 10.50 -17.28 38.49
C ILE A 1050 11.12 -16.62 37.26
N PHE A 1051 11.90 -17.41 36.52
CA PHE A 1051 12.38 -17.05 35.20
C PHE A 1051 11.40 -17.57 34.15
N PRO A 1052 10.92 -16.70 33.24
CA PRO A 1052 10.08 -17.10 32.13
C PRO A 1052 10.88 -17.86 31.07
N ASP A 1053 10.16 -18.59 30.23
CA ASP A 1053 10.69 -19.45 29.18
C ASP A 1053 10.22 -18.94 27.81
N ILE A 1054 11.13 -18.91 26.84
CA ILE A 1054 10.87 -18.46 25.47
C ILE A 1054 9.86 -19.37 24.73
N ASN A 1055 9.57 -20.55 25.28
CA ASN A 1055 8.66 -21.54 24.71
C ASN A 1055 7.26 -21.54 25.35
N LYS A 1056 6.92 -20.61 26.26
CA LYS A 1056 5.56 -20.59 26.83
C LYS A 1056 5.07 -19.22 27.28
N THR A 1057 3.76 -19.07 27.23
CA THR A 1057 3.03 -17.86 27.66
C THR A 1057 2.21 -18.07 28.93
N ARG A 1058 2.09 -19.30 29.43
CA ARG A 1058 1.32 -19.64 30.63
C ARG A 1058 2.23 -20.06 31.77
N TYR A 1059 1.96 -19.54 32.96
CA TYR A 1059 2.77 -19.73 34.15
C TYR A 1059 1.90 -20.00 35.37
N VAL A 1060 2.48 -20.73 36.32
CA VAL A 1060 1.89 -21.00 37.64
C VAL A 1060 2.97 -20.76 38.69
N ILE A 1061 2.66 -19.95 39.70
CA ILE A 1061 3.51 -19.73 40.87
C ILE A 1061 2.70 -20.09 42.12
N THR A 1062 3.30 -20.89 43.01
CA THR A 1062 2.64 -21.32 44.25
C THR A 1062 3.22 -20.57 45.45
N ASP A 1063 2.36 -19.94 46.25
CA ASP A 1063 2.68 -19.56 47.63
C ASP A 1063 2.37 -20.77 48.52
N LEU A 1064 3.35 -21.26 49.28
CA LEU A 1064 3.21 -22.41 50.18
C LEU A 1064 2.92 -22.02 51.64
N SER A 1065 2.82 -20.72 51.93
CA SER A 1065 2.68 -20.21 53.28
C SER A 1065 1.78 -18.96 53.29
N ALA A 1066 0.65 -19.06 52.58
CA ALA A 1066 -0.38 -18.05 52.55
C ALA A 1066 -1.03 -17.91 53.94
N PRO A 1067 -1.13 -16.69 54.50
CA PRO A 1067 -1.78 -16.48 55.79
C PRO A 1067 -3.27 -16.84 55.71
N ALA A 1068 -3.85 -17.27 56.83
CA ALA A 1068 -5.28 -17.59 56.91
C ALA A 1068 -6.16 -16.33 56.68
N GLY A 1069 -7.23 -16.49 55.90
CA GLY A 1069 -8.22 -15.45 55.61
C GLY A 1069 -8.16 -14.95 54.16
N LEU A 1070 -8.56 -13.70 53.94
CA LEU A 1070 -8.50 -13.08 52.62
C LEU A 1070 -7.08 -12.63 52.29
N VAL A 1071 -6.54 -13.13 51.19
CA VAL A 1071 -5.20 -12.84 50.69
C VAL A 1071 -5.27 -12.30 49.26
N TYR A 1072 -4.56 -11.21 49.01
CA TYR A 1072 -4.52 -10.53 47.72
C TYR A 1072 -3.19 -10.83 47.02
N TYR A 1073 -3.24 -11.17 45.74
CA TYR A 1073 -2.06 -11.48 44.93
C TYR A 1073 -1.99 -10.63 43.67
N LYS A 1074 -0.77 -10.32 43.23
CA LYS A 1074 -0.48 -9.80 41.89
C LYS A 1074 0.88 -10.29 41.42
N VAL A 1075 1.09 -10.31 40.12
CA VAL A 1075 2.37 -10.66 39.51
C VAL A 1075 3.02 -9.40 38.95
N GLY A 1076 4.28 -9.17 39.28
CA GLY A 1076 5.11 -8.12 38.68
C GLY A 1076 6.08 -8.70 37.67
N SER A 1077 6.14 -8.10 36.49
CA SER A 1077 7.14 -8.36 35.45
C SER A 1077 8.14 -7.23 35.36
N TYR A 1078 9.43 -7.54 35.35
CA TYR A 1078 10.51 -6.56 35.22
C TYR A 1078 11.70 -7.19 34.51
N ARG A 1079 12.56 -6.36 33.90
CA ARG A 1079 13.70 -6.87 33.12
C ARG A 1079 14.74 -7.51 34.02
N SER A 1080 15.35 -8.59 33.53
CA SER A 1080 16.40 -9.33 34.25
C SER A 1080 17.67 -8.50 34.47
N ASP A 1081 17.92 -7.51 33.61
CA ASP A 1081 19.04 -6.56 33.71
C ASP A 1081 18.76 -5.36 34.65
N GLY A 1082 17.57 -5.30 35.25
CA GLY A 1082 17.16 -4.23 36.16
C GLY A 1082 16.78 -2.91 35.47
N SER A 1083 16.76 -2.86 34.14
CA SER A 1083 16.32 -1.66 33.40
C SER A 1083 14.80 -1.59 33.24
N GLY A 1084 14.27 -0.38 33.04
CA GLY A 1084 12.84 -0.15 32.84
C GLY A 1084 12.00 -0.23 34.13
N ASN A 1085 10.69 -0.14 33.95
CA ASN A 1085 9.72 -0.16 35.04
C ASN A 1085 9.10 -1.55 35.21
N THR A 1086 8.73 -1.90 36.44
CA THR A 1086 7.90 -3.09 36.71
C THR A 1086 6.48 -2.87 36.18
N VAL A 1087 5.97 -3.83 35.42
CA VAL A 1087 4.57 -3.91 34.99
C VAL A 1087 3.87 -4.93 35.87
N TYR A 1088 2.71 -4.56 36.44
CA TYR A 1088 1.94 -5.46 37.30
C TYR A 1088 0.71 -5.99 36.58
N SER A 1089 0.31 -7.22 36.90
CA SER A 1089 -1.01 -7.75 36.60
C SER A 1089 -2.08 -7.04 37.41
N ASP A 1090 -3.35 -7.33 37.10
CA ASP A 1090 -4.45 -7.06 38.01
C ASP A 1090 -4.26 -7.79 39.35
N VAL A 1091 -4.87 -7.25 40.41
CA VAL A 1091 -4.91 -7.88 41.73
C VAL A 1091 -6.05 -8.91 41.77
N ILE A 1092 -5.75 -10.10 42.26
CA ILE A 1092 -6.72 -11.17 42.51
C ILE A 1092 -6.82 -11.45 44.01
N THR A 1093 -7.96 -12.00 44.44
CA THR A 1093 -8.23 -12.31 45.85
C THR A 1093 -8.51 -13.79 46.01
N VAL A 1094 -7.89 -14.41 47.02
CA VAL A 1094 -8.08 -15.82 47.38
C VAL A 1094 -8.37 -15.90 48.87
N ASN A 1095 -9.40 -16.66 49.26
CA ASN A 1095 -9.69 -16.96 50.66
C ASN A 1095 -9.04 -18.31 51.02
N THR A 1096 -8.20 -18.33 52.04
CA THR A 1096 -7.40 -19.49 52.49
C THR A 1096 -7.92 -20.13 53.77
N ASP A 1097 -9.07 -19.70 54.28
CA ASP A 1097 -9.63 -20.18 55.55
C ASP A 1097 -10.43 -21.48 55.36
N ASP A 1098 -9.80 -22.62 55.63
CA ASP A 1098 -10.35 -23.98 55.45
C ASP A 1098 -11.68 -24.22 56.22
N LEU A 1099 -11.91 -23.50 57.32
CA LEU A 1099 -13.11 -23.64 58.18
C LEU A 1099 -14.41 -23.14 57.52
N LEU A 1100 -14.32 -22.34 56.46
CA LEU A 1100 -15.47 -21.90 55.66
C LEU A 1100 -15.69 -22.73 54.41
N VAL A 1101 -14.64 -23.39 53.90
CA VAL A 1101 -14.72 -24.27 52.72
C VAL A 1101 -15.55 -25.53 53.04
N LEU A 1102 -15.54 -26.00 54.30
CA LEU A 1102 -16.41 -27.11 54.74
C LEU A 1102 -17.90 -26.73 54.89
N ASN A 1103 -18.24 -25.46 55.10
CA ASN A 1103 -19.64 -25.03 55.22
C ASN A 1103 -20.33 -24.81 53.86
N LEU A 1104 -19.59 -24.88 52.75
CA LEU A 1104 -20.14 -24.79 51.39
C LEU A 1104 -20.43 -26.16 50.75
N VAL A 1105 -19.99 -27.27 51.37
CA VAL A 1105 -20.25 -28.64 50.88
C VAL A 1105 -21.55 -29.23 51.48
N ALA A 1106 -22.16 -28.58 52.47
CA ALA A 1106 -23.37 -29.07 53.14
C ALA A 1106 -24.70 -28.60 52.50
N ASP A 1107 -24.67 -27.74 51.47
CA ASP A 1107 -25.89 -27.23 50.81
C ASP A 1107 -25.99 -27.59 49.31
N SER A 1108 -25.40 -28.71 48.91
CA SER A 1108 -25.50 -29.20 47.52
C SER A 1108 -26.70 -30.12 47.26
N SER A 1109 -27.65 -30.27 48.21
CA SER A 1109 -28.84 -31.12 48.02
C SER A 1109 -30.15 -30.37 47.75
N LYS A 1110 -30.16 -29.05 47.58
CA LYS A 1110 -31.35 -28.29 47.16
C LYS A 1110 -31.03 -27.13 46.22
N ASN A 1111 -30.56 -27.43 45.01
CA ASN A 1111 -30.91 -26.72 43.75
C ASN A 1111 -30.07 -27.25 42.59
N ALA A 1112 -30.28 -28.52 42.22
CA ALA A 1112 -29.76 -29.08 40.98
C ALA A 1112 -30.66 -28.71 39.79
N THR A 1113 -30.89 -27.42 39.55
CA THR A 1113 -31.44 -26.92 38.28
C THR A 1113 -31.10 -25.43 38.05
N ALA A 1114 -29.82 -25.09 37.88
CA ALA A 1114 -29.42 -23.83 37.23
C ALA A 1114 -27.94 -23.85 36.80
N VAL A 1115 -27.58 -24.79 35.92
CA VAL A 1115 -26.50 -24.53 34.97
C VAL A 1115 -27.12 -23.71 33.84
N LYS A 1116 -26.94 -22.39 33.87
CA LYS A 1116 -26.84 -21.49 32.71
C LYS A 1116 -26.71 -20.02 33.15
N ASN A 1117 -25.77 -19.34 32.49
CA ASN A 1117 -25.55 -17.90 32.39
C ASN A 1117 -24.66 -17.26 33.47
N GLN A 1118 -23.34 -17.35 33.26
CA GLN A 1118 -22.41 -16.30 33.66
C GLN A 1118 -22.76 -15.03 32.85
N ALA A 1119 -23.61 -14.19 33.41
CA ALA A 1119 -24.06 -12.95 32.78
C ALA A 1119 -23.03 -11.83 33.02
N ASP A 1120 -22.39 -11.40 31.93
CA ASP A 1120 -21.84 -10.07 31.66
C ASP A 1120 -21.47 -9.17 32.86
N VAL A 1121 -20.22 -9.23 33.30
CA VAL A 1121 -19.59 -8.05 33.91
C VAL A 1121 -19.43 -7.02 32.79
N LYS A 1122 -20.37 -6.07 32.68
CA LYS A 1122 -20.23 -4.94 31.76
C LYS A 1122 -18.91 -4.23 32.03
N LYS A 1123 -18.02 -4.24 31.04
CA LYS A 1123 -16.73 -3.52 31.03
C LYS A 1123 -16.99 -2.04 31.35
N LEU A 1124 -16.19 -1.44 32.24
CA LEU A 1124 -16.19 0.01 32.47
C LEU A 1124 -15.88 0.72 31.16
N VAL A 1125 -16.81 1.50 30.64
CA VAL A 1125 -16.66 2.27 29.40
C VAL A 1125 -16.98 3.72 29.69
N VAL A 1126 -16.11 4.62 29.23
CA VAL A 1126 -16.31 6.06 29.37
C VAL A 1126 -16.48 6.70 28.01
N TYR A 1127 -17.50 7.54 27.87
CA TYR A 1127 -17.80 8.26 26.64
C TYR A 1127 -18.38 9.65 26.92
N PRO A 1128 -17.94 10.70 26.21
CA PRO A 1128 -16.87 10.69 25.22
C PRO A 1128 -15.48 10.62 25.87
N ASN A 1129 -14.51 10.02 25.19
CA ASN A 1129 -13.10 10.00 25.57
C ASN A 1129 -12.24 10.18 24.30
N PRO A 1130 -11.69 11.37 24.03
CA PRO A 1130 -11.53 12.50 24.94
C PRO A 1130 -12.84 13.22 25.33
N VAL A 1131 -12.93 13.71 26.56
CA VAL A 1131 -14.07 14.43 27.13
C VAL A 1131 -13.83 15.94 27.18
N ASN A 1132 -14.89 16.73 26.99
CA ASN A 1132 -14.85 18.19 27.15
C ASN A 1132 -15.37 18.64 28.52
N SER A 1133 -16.59 18.26 28.91
CA SER A 1133 -17.21 18.79 30.14
C SER A 1133 -18.04 17.78 30.92
N LEU A 1134 -18.51 16.71 30.27
CA LEU A 1134 -19.36 15.69 30.87
C LEU A 1134 -18.95 14.31 30.35
N LEU A 1135 -18.52 13.44 31.25
CA LEU A 1135 -18.10 12.07 30.98
C LEU A 1135 -19.21 11.12 31.40
N THR A 1136 -19.77 10.35 30.47
CA THR A 1136 -20.69 9.26 30.80
C THR A 1136 -19.88 8.00 31.07
N VAL A 1137 -20.05 7.44 32.26
CA VAL A 1137 -19.40 6.23 32.73
C VAL A 1137 -20.43 5.11 32.74
N ASN A 1138 -20.34 4.20 31.77
CA ASN A 1138 -21.09 2.96 31.77
C ASN A 1138 -20.38 1.94 32.64
N HIS A 1139 -21.10 1.34 33.58
CA HIS A 1139 -20.55 0.41 34.55
C HIS A 1139 -21.54 -0.71 34.90
N SER A 1140 -21.05 -1.75 35.56
CA SER A 1140 -21.91 -2.75 36.22
C SER A 1140 -22.86 -2.09 37.22
N ASN A 1141 -23.95 -2.78 37.58
CA ASN A 1141 -24.92 -2.26 38.54
C ASN A 1141 -24.26 -1.75 39.83
N ALA A 1142 -24.49 -0.48 40.19
CA ALA A 1142 -23.88 0.16 41.35
C ALA A 1142 -24.43 -0.42 42.67
N ASN A 1143 -23.53 -0.94 43.52
CA ASN A 1143 -23.83 -1.40 44.86
C ASN A 1143 -24.07 -0.22 45.82
N ALA A 1144 -24.67 -0.49 46.97
CA ALA A 1144 -24.77 0.50 48.04
C ALA A 1144 -23.35 0.97 48.42
N SER A 1145 -23.11 2.28 48.36
CA SER A 1145 -21.80 2.91 48.58
C SER A 1145 -20.77 2.78 47.44
N ALA A 1146 -21.19 2.45 46.22
CA ALA A 1146 -20.31 2.53 45.06
C ALA A 1146 -19.89 3.98 44.76
N GLU A 1147 -18.66 4.21 44.29
CA GLU A 1147 -18.13 5.55 43.99
C GLU A 1147 -17.35 5.58 42.67
N ILE A 1148 -17.34 6.75 42.03
CA ILE A 1148 -16.39 7.09 40.96
C ILE A 1148 -15.39 8.13 41.49
N ILE A 1149 -14.10 7.91 41.21
CA ILE A 1149 -12.99 8.76 41.63
C ILE A 1149 -12.13 9.09 40.40
N ILE A 1150 -11.67 10.34 40.26
CA ILE A 1150 -10.73 10.74 39.20
C ILE A 1150 -9.40 11.13 39.81
N TYR A 1151 -8.31 10.62 39.23
CA TYR A 1151 -6.93 10.91 39.58
C TYR A 1151 -6.17 11.55 38.42
N THR A 1152 -5.17 12.37 38.72
CA THR A 1152 -4.10 12.70 37.77
C THR A 1152 -3.23 11.46 37.47
N ARG A 1153 -2.40 11.53 36.42
CA ARG A 1153 -1.47 10.44 36.05
C ARG A 1153 -0.45 10.09 37.15
N ASP A 1154 -0.10 11.06 38.00
CA ASP A 1154 0.76 10.90 39.18
C ASP A 1154 0.00 10.46 40.44
N GLY A 1155 -1.29 10.14 40.34
CA GLY A 1155 -2.09 9.53 41.42
C GLY A 1155 -2.76 10.52 42.39
N LYS A 1156 -2.75 11.82 42.10
CA LYS A 1156 -3.46 12.82 42.92
C LYS A 1156 -4.96 12.77 42.67
N GLN A 1157 -5.76 12.56 43.71
CA GLN A 1157 -7.23 12.57 43.62
C GLN A 1157 -7.74 13.98 43.31
N LEU A 1158 -8.58 14.13 42.29
CA LEU A 1158 -9.15 15.40 41.83
C LEU A 1158 -10.68 15.47 41.95
N TYR A 1159 -11.36 14.32 41.88
CA TYR A 1159 -12.82 14.25 41.90
C TYR A 1159 -13.28 12.97 42.60
N ARG A 1160 -14.45 13.03 43.27
CA ARG A 1160 -15.14 11.88 43.87
C ARG A 1160 -16.65 12.09 43.78
N GLN A 1161 -17.39 11.04 43.43
CA GLN A 1161 -18.84 11.02 43.39
C GLN A 1161 -19.37 9.66 43.83
N THR A 1162 -20.22 9.63 44.84
CA THR A 1162 -20.97 8.42 45.24
C THR A 1162 -22.10 8.14 44.25
N LEU A 1163 -22.36 6.87 43.95
CA LEU A 1163 -23.33 6.42 42.96
C LEU A 1163 -24.66 6.03 43.62
N GLN A 1164 -25.75 6.25 42.90
CA GLN A 1164 -27.05 5.74 43.30
C GLN A 1164 -27.10 4.22 43.11
N GLN A 1165 -27.47 3.47 44.14
CA GLN A 1165 -27.63 2.02 44.04
C GLN A 1165 -28.60 1.66 42.91
N GLY A 1166 -28.26 0.65 42.10
CA GLY A 1166 -29.13 0.19 41.01
C GLY A 1166 -28.79 0.75 39.62
N VAL A 1167 -27.95 1.79 39.53
CA VAL A 1167 -27.62 2.43 38.24
C VAL A 1167 -26.48 1.71 37.52
N THR A 1168 -26.55 1.67 36.20
CA THR A 1168 -25.52 1.06 35.31
C THR A 1168 -24.81 2.11 34.45
N GLN A 1169 -25.11 3.38 34.68
CA GLN A 1169 -24.53 4.52 33.99
C GLN A 1169 -24.53 5.71 34.94
N THR A 1170 -23.42 6.44 34.99
CA THR A 1170 -23.27 7.66 35.79
C THR A 1170 -22.63 8.76 34.96
N GLN A 1171 -23.14 9.99 35.08
CA GLN A 1171 -22.50 11.16 34.49
C GLN A 1171 -21.55 11.83 35.49
N VAL A 1172 -20.36 12.16 35.01
CA VAL A 1172 -19.28 12.78 35.78
C VAL A 1172 -18.90 14.11 35.12
N GLY A 1173 -19.04 15.20 35.87
CA GLY A 1173 -18.67 16.54 35.39
C GLY A 1173 -17.15 16.71 35.38
N THR A 1174 -16.57 16.96 34.20
CA THR A 1174 -15.12 17.10 34.00
C THR A 1174 -14.69 18.52 33.63
N ALA A 1175 -15.62 19.48 33.64
CA ALA A 1175 -15.35 20.88 33.25
C ALA A 1175 -14.27 21.58 34.10
N SER A 1176 -14.10 21.17 35.36
CA SER A 1176 -13.07 21.71 36.27
C SER A 1176 -11.68 21.08 36.08
N LEU A 1177 -11.55 20.04 35.26
CA LEU A 1177 -10.27 19.40 34.96
C LEU A 1177 -9.54 20.19 33.87
N ALA A 1178 -8.23 20.38 34.03
CA ALA A 1178 -7.38 20.94 32.98
C ALA A 1178 -7.24 19.95 31.80
N SER A 1179 -6.80 20.41 30.64
CA SER A 1179 -6.49 19.50 29.51
C SER A 1179 -5.38 18.52 29.92
N GLY A 1180 -5.59 17.22 29.73
CA GLY A 1180 -4.66 16.19 30.21
C GLY A 1180 -5.24 14.78 30.23
N VAL A 1181 -4.43 13.80 30.64
CA VAL A 1181 -4.85 12.41 30.81
C VAL A 1181 -5.13 12.14 32.29
N TYR A 1182 -6.30 11.58 32.56
CA TYR A 1182 -6.79 11.27 33.90
C TYR A 1182 -7.16 9.79 34.01
N ILE A 1183 -7.08 9.26 35.22
CA ILE A 1183 -7.54 7.90 35.54
C ILE A 1183 -8.89 8.04 36.24
N LEU A 1184 -9.92 7.40 35.70
CA LEU A 1184 -11.21 7.25 36.36
C LEU A 1184 -11.29 5.85 36.97
N GLU A 1185 -11.51 5.78 38.27
CA GLU A 1185 -11.77 4.56 39.01
C GLU A 1185 -13.25 4.48 39.37
N LEU A 1186 -13.88 3.36 39.06
CA LEU A 1186 -15.12 2.92 39.70
C LEU A 1186 -14.76 1.97 40.83
N ASN A 1187 -15.15 2.31 42.06
CA ASN A 1187 -15.13 1.41 43.20
C ASN A 1187 -16.56 0.95 43.50
N ASN A 1188 -16.92 -0.25 43.06
CA ASN A 1188 -18.26 -0.82 43.23
C ASN A 1188 -18.39 -1.70 44.49
N VAL A 1189 -17.57 -1.45 45.52
CA VAL A 1189 -17.43 -2.24 46.76
C VAL A 1189 -16.81 -3.62 46.55
N THR A 1190 -17.35 -4.43 45.62
CA THR A 1190 -16.91 -5.80 45.31
C THR A 1190 -15.96 -5.90 44.13
N ALA A 1191 -15.85 -4.84 43.32
CA ALA A 1191 -14.96 -4.74 42.19
C ALA A 1191 -14.49 -3.30 42.00
N LYS A 1192 -13.19 -3.12 41.74
CA LYS A 1192 -12.64 -1.85 41.27
C LYS A 1192 -12.32 -2.00 39.79
N GLN A 1193 -12.71 -1.02 38.99
CA GLN A 1193 -12.37 -0.94 37.57
C GLN A 1193 -11.81 0.44 37.30
N GLN A 1194 -10.72 0.51 36.53
CA GLN A 1194 -10.10 1.77 36.15
C GLN A 1194 -10.12 1.93 34.64
N ILE A 1195 -10.24 3.17 34.19
CA ILE A 1195 -10.14 3.53 32.77
C ILE A 1195 -9.50 4.89 32.63
N MET A 1196 -8.56 5.02 31.72
CA MET A 1196 -7.99 6.32 31.39
C MET A 1196 -8.95 7.09 30.49
N PHE A 1197 -9.10 8.37 30.77
CA PHE A 1197 -9.75 9.29 29.85
C PHE A 1197 -8.95 10.57 29.67
N VAL A 1198 -9.04 11.13 28.47
CA VAL A 1198 -8.36 12.36 28.08
C VAL A 1198 -9.36 13.51 28.23
N LYS A 1199 -9.01 14.55 28.97
CA LYS A 1199 -9.71 15.83 28.97
C LYS A 1199 -9.06 16.73 27.91
N ARG A 1200 -9.86 17.26 26.99
CA ARG A 1200 -9.40 18.29 26.03
C ARG A 1200 -9.51 19.69 26.60
#